data_AF-A0A925NA53-F1
#
_entry.id   AF-A0A925NA53-F1
#
_cell.length_a   1.000
_cell.length_b   1.000
_cell.length_c   1.000
_cell.angle_alpha   90.00
_cell.angle_beta   90.00
_cell.angle_gamma   90.00
#
_symmetry.space_group_name_H-M   'P 1'
#
loop_
_entity.id
_entity.type
_entity.pdbx_description
1 polymer ?
#
loop_
_entity_poly.entity_id
_entity_poly.type
_entity_poly.pdbx_seq_one_letter_code
_entity_poly.pdbx_strand_id
1 'polypeptide(L)'
;GAGSGSVSVGGTLRTYGGNVDIGGGLTPATGYALSNGQTDGVMLSGALIDTRGATGRGNVAMRGETPSGGNTRGVTINNSTVIANDISISGRSSQGAGVALGGSFGAPSTLDTASGLISVRGFADGLISTGADTTGVVLENLEVALGSAGSLYVAGRSNNQSSSFGPAGVRFRNTNIVAATNSTGTITLAGEITGNAGLGGLAFFNAQSAPLTISAGTGDGGPEATSAHVVLGGSAEQGSAIDLGSGFGTDIRTTGVVNLRPLGVDTAGNLVERPGTAITIGSEATGSVFYIDSQWLSTPNGTRSGISAGGGVVVGSSAHTGLITVEDGALTQHADVSLTLQNQGTNSAGIELRSGNTLQNLGLRTTGNVTQTGAITVTGNLVVEGGAQTTVALTDTGNSIGNLAFDPPASFTLQTTGPLSIGAAGTAGYTPGTGFSPLAITNSLGGNTALIQSTGTITLNQSISMVGTNAQLNVVAPSITVAPGASVSAPAGGSAKLWASSFGGATPGTNLYGCVYGDTATCSVSGIALPTTGNQLLHPTQPTLLVTANPITGYIDLALPALTFSTAGLVNGDTAAVALAGSLASAPTGTGSFAISQGNLNSPLGYNLSFAPSTLTLRPGITRQMLQSSFQAELASDVYGRNLDQPYICTAASVLRGTLADDKQNDPLASEWGKVRNQPQLSGCLNVTDGGSCSAF
;
A
#
# COMPACT_ATOMS: atom_id res chain seq x y z
N GLY A 1 -30.36 -54.04 17.85
CA GLY A 1 -30.42 -53.57 19.24
C GLY A 1 -30.39 -52.06 19.24
N ALA A 2 -31.03 -51.39 20.20
CA ALA A 2 -31.24 -49.94 20.23
C ALA A 2 -29.95 -49.11 20.48
N GLY A 3 -28.94 -49.30 19.64
CA GLY A 3 -27.85 -48.34 19.39
C GLY A 3 -26.85 -48.05 20.51
N SER A 4 -26.97 -48.64 21.70
CA SER A 4 -26.10 -48.32 22.84
C SER A 4 -24.85 -49.21 22.90
N GLY A 5 -23.69 -48.58 23.08
CA GLY A 5 -22.41 -49.26 23.24
C GLY A 5 -21.25 -48.28 23.21
N SER A 6 -20.59 -48.10 24.36
CA SER A 6 -19.30 -47.41 24.46
C SER A 6 -18.21 -48.26 23.79
N VAL A 7 -17.26 -47.60 23.13
CA VAL A 7 -16.05 -48.27 22.61
C VAL A 7 -14.85 -47.86 23.46
N SER A 8 -14.19 -48.83 24.07
CA SER A 8 -12.97 -48.62 24.87
C SER A 8 -11.79 -49.36 24.24
N VAL A 9 -10.68 -48.65 24.05
CA VAL A 9 -9.42 -49.18 23.51
C VAL A 9 -8.30 -48.90 24.50
N GLY A 10 -7.61 -49.96 24.94
CA GLY A 10 -6.47 -49.86 25.86
C GLY A 10 -5.25 -50.67 25.43
N GLY A 11 -5.15 -50.99 24.14
CA GLY A 11 -4.06 -51.80 23.57
C GLY A 11 -3.48 -51.18 22.31
N THR A 12 -2.67 -51.96 21.59
CA THR A 12 -2.09 -51.54 20.31
C THR A 12 -2.90 -52.06 19.13
N LEU A 13 -3.29 -51.17 18.22
CA LEU A 13 -3.91 -51.46 16.94
C LEU A 13 -2.96 -51.04 15.81
N ARG A 14 -2.52 -52.01 14.99
CA ARG A 14 -1.71 -51.76 13.79
C ARG A 14 -2.46 -52.19 12.54
N THR A 15 -2.61 -51.30 11.57
CA THR A 15 -3.33 -51.60 10.32
C THR A 15 -2.43 -51.73 9.10
N TYR A 16 -1.15 -51.36 9.19
CA TYR A 16 -0.17 -51.42 8.09
C TYR A 16 -0.63 -50.71 6.81
N GLY A 17 -1.27 -49.54 6.94
CA GLY A 17 -1.81 -48.74 5.83
C GLY A 17 -3.33 -48.71 5.74
N GLY A 18 -4.04 -49.55 6.52
CA GLY A 18 -5.50 -49.58 6.54
C GLY A 18 -6.13 -48.45 7.37
N ASN A 19 -7.38 -48.12 7.05
CA ASN A 19 -8.16 -47.13 7.81
C ASN A 19 -8.74 -47.73 9.10
N VAL A 20 -8.97 -46.90 10.10
CA VAL A 20 -9.67 -47.24 11.35
C VAL A 20 -10.87 -46.31 11.50
N ASP A 21 -12.05 -46.88 11.71
CA ASP A 21 -13.26 -46.13 12.01
C ASP A 21 -13.85 -46.63 13.34
N ILE A 22 -13.93 -45.73 14.32
CA ILE A 22 -14.43 -46.00 15.67
C ILE A 22 -15.71 -45.18 15.87
N GLY A 23 -16.85 -45.84 15.69
CA GLY A 23 -18.17 -45.22 15.84
C GLY A 23 -19.21 -46.25 16.27
N GLY A 24 -20.48 -45.86 16.23
CA GLY A 24 -21.59 -46.71 16.67
C GLY A 24 -22.92 -46.36 16.02
N GLY A 25 -24.02 -46.80 16.62
CA GLY A 25 -25.38 -46.55 16.13
C GLY A 25 -25.83 -47.46 14.97
N LEU A 26 -26.98 -47.11 14.37
CA LEU A 26 -27.61 -47.88 13.29
C LEU A 26 -26.87 -47.75 11.94
N THR A 27 -26.02 -46.73 11.79
CA THR A 27 -25.22 -46.46 10.60
C THR A 27 -23.74 -46.34 10.99
N PRO A 28 -23.01 -47.45 11.20
CA PRO A 28 -21.65 -47.43 11.78
C PRO A 28 -20.66 -46.45 11.11
N ALA A 29 -20.77 -46.27 9.79
CA ALA A 29 -19.94 -45.35 9.00
C ALA A 29 -20.15 -43.85 9.30
N THR A 30 -21.27 -43.47 9.92
CA THR A 30 -21.61 -42.07 10.20
C THR A 30 -22.16 -41.84 11.61
N GLY A 31 -22.50 -42.91 12.32
CA GLY A 31 -23.10 -42.87 13.63
C GLY A 31 -22.07 -42.74 14.75
N TYR A 32 -22.58 -42.44 15.94
CA TYR A 32 -21.82 -42.17 17.15
C TYR A 32 -21.92 -43.36 18.10
N ALA A 33 -20.81 -43.70 18.75
CA ALA A 33 -20.81 -44.65 19.87
C ALA A 33 -21.45 -43.97 21.09
N LEU A 34 -22.55 -44.53 21.59
CA LEU A 34 -23.30 -43.97 22.70
C LEU A 34 -22.74 -44.44 24.04
N SER A 35 -22.40 -43.49 24.91
CA SER A 35 -22.01 -43.74 26.30
C SER A 35 -23.08 -44.54 27.05
N ASN A 36 -22.63 -45.45 27.92
CA ASN A 36 -23.49 -46.22 28.82
C ASN A 36 -23.66 -45.57 30.22
N GLY A 37 -23.15 -44.35 30.41
CA GLY A 37 -23.19 -43.62 31.69
C GLY A 37 -22.09 -43.99 32.68
N GLN A 38 -21.26 -45.00 32.39
CA GLN A 38 -20.06 -45.35 33.16
C GLN A 38 -18.77 -45.14 32.37
N THR A 39 -18.85 -45.25 31.04
CA THR A 39 -17.75 -45.09 30.10
C THR A 39 -18.16 -44.08 29.04
N ASP A 40 -17.21 -43.25 28.61
CA ASP A 40 -17.40 -42.30 27.51
C ASP A 40 -17.85 -43.01 26.22
N GLY A 41 -18.37 -42.26 25.26
CA GLY A 41 -18.83 -42.83 23.98
C GLY A 41 -17.70 -43.58 23.26
N VAL A 42 -16.56 -42.90 23.07
CA VAL A 42 -15.29 -43.51 22.65
C VAL A 42 -14.21 -43.14 23.67
N MET A 43 -13.48 -44.14 24.17
CA MET A 43 -12.40 -43.94 25.13
C MET A 43 -11.12 -44.66 24.68
N LEU A 44 -10.04 -43.91 24.49
CA LEU A 44 -8.69 -44.45 24.40
C LEU A 44 -7.94 -44.19 25.70
N SER A 45 -7.37 -45.22 26.31
CA SER A 45 -6.62 -45.12 27.56
C SER A 45 -5.36 -45.99 27.48
N GLY A 46 -4.18 -45.36 27.39
CA GLY A 46 -2.93 -46.10 27.20
C GLY A 46 -2.84 -46.82 25.85
N ALA A 47 -3.58 -46.36 24.84
CA ALA A 47 -3.70 -47.02 23.55
C ALA A 47 -2.70 -46.50 22.52
N LEU A 48 -2.35 -47.35 21.56
CA LEU A 48 -1.59 -46.99 20.36
C LEU A 48 -2.39 -47.38 19.12
N ILE A 49 -2.79 -46.41 18.30
CA ILE A 49 -3.29 -46.64 16.94
C ILE A 49 -2.21 -46.21 15.96
N ASP A 50 -1.72 -47.16 15.17
CA ASP A 50 -0.68 -46.93 14.17
C ASP A 50 -1.13 -47.45 12.80
N THR A 51 -1.41 -46.52 11.89
CA THR A 51 -1.86 -46.85 10.53
C THR A 51 -0.74 -46.77 9.50
N ARG A 52 0.53 -46.62 9.90
CA ARG A 52 1.66 -46.57 8.97
C ARG A 52 1.80 -47.90 8.23
N GLY A 53 1.91 -47.81 6.91
CA GLY A 53 2.20 -48.93 6.01
C GLY A 53 3.34 -48.59 5.05
N ALA A 54 3.67 -49.53 4.17
CA ALA A 54 4.78 -49.37 3.21
C ALA A 54 4.53 -48.28 2.16
N THR A 55 3.26 -47.98 1.84
CA THR A 55 2.85 -47.06 0.78
C THR A 55 2.20 -45.77 1.30
N GLY A 56 2.13 -45.57 2.61
CA GLY A 56 1.45 -44.43 3.22
C GLY A 56 0.81 -44.75 4.57
N ARG A 57 0.05 -43.79 5.11
CA ARG A 57 -0.71 -43.94 6.35
C ARG A 57 -2.21 -44.04 6.05
N GLY A 58 -2.93 -44.91 6.75
CA GLY A 58 -4.40 -44.93 6.71
C GLY A 58 -5.02 -43.80 7.54
N ASN A 59 -6.32 -43.57 7.36
CA ASN A 59 -7.10 -42.56 8.08
C ASN A 59 -7.69 -43.13 9.38
N VAL A 60 -7.89 -42.27 10.38
CA VAL A 60 -8.55 -42.59 11.65
C VAL A 60 -9.74 -41.68 11.87
N ALA A 61 -10.92 -42.25 12.11
CA ALA A 61 -12.12 -41.52 12.48
C ALA A 61 -12.67 -42.03 13.83
N MET A 62 -13.09 -41.10 14.70
CA MET A 62 -13.65 -41.39 16.01
C MET A 62 -14.91 -40.55 16.23
N ARG A 63 -16.02 -41.19 16.59
CA ARG A 63 -17.32 -40.55 16.82
C ARG A 63 -17.98 -41.08 18.08
N GLY A 64 -18.13 -40.23 19.10
CA GLY A 64 -18.72 -40.61 20.39
C GLY A 64 -19.71 -39.58 20.92
N GLU A 65 -20.76 -40.06 21.58
CA GLU A 65 -21.88 -39.23 22.05
C GLU A 65 -22.36 -39.67 23.44
N THR A 66 -22.67 -38.69 24.28
CA THR A 66 -23.31 -38.91 25.58
C THR A 66 -24.82 -38.74 25.44
N PRO A 67 -25.64 -39.69 25.97
CA PRO A 67 -27.07 -39.51 26.06
C PRO A 67 -27.45 -38.26 26.85
N SER A 68 -28.57 -37.63 26.49
CA SER A 68 -29.12 -36.49 27.24
C SER A 68 -29.24 -36.82 28.72
N GLY A 69 -28.63 -35.99 29.58
CA GLY A 69 -28.67 -36.21 31.03
C GLY A 69 -27.42 -36.91 31.60
N GLY A 70 -26.57 -37.49 30.74
CA GLY A 70 -25.36 -38.19 31.17
C GLY A 70 -24.23 -37.25 31.59
N ASN A 71 -23.36 -37.72 32.48
CA ASN A 71 -22.19 -37.00 33.02
C ASN A 71 -20.85 -37.49 32.42
N THR A 72 -20.90 -38.16 31.27
CA THR A 72 -19.76 -38.72 30.54
C THR A 72 -19.43 -37.88 29.32
N ARG A 73 -18.29 -38.13 28.69
CA ARG A 73 -17.79 -37.38 27.53
C ARG A 73 -18.12 -38.10 26.22
N GLY A 74 -18.12 -37.34 25.13
CA GLY A 74 -18.31 -37.91 23.79
C GLY A 74 -17.12 -38.77 23.39
N VAL A 75 -15.95 -38.15 23.21
CA VAL A 75 -14.68 -38.84 22.91
C VAL A 75 -13.60 -38.44 23.91
N THR A 76 -12.90 -39.43 24.48
CA THR A 76 -11.74 -39.21 25.35
C THR A 76 -10.52 -39.94 24.80
N ILE A 77 -9.40 -39.23 24.70
CA ILE A 77 -8.08 -39.79 24.40
C ILE A 77 -7.16 -39.45 25.57
N ASN A 78 -6.74 -40.46 26.33
CA ASN A 78 -5.91 -40.31 27.51
C ASN A 78 -4.64 -41.16 27.42
N ASN A 79 -3.47 -40.55 27.64
CA ASN A 79 -2.15 -41.20 27.57
C ASN A 79 -2.00 -42.10 26.33
N SER A 80 -2.50 -41.66 25.17
CA SER A 80 -2.63 -42.49 23.97
C SER A 80 -2.02 -41.82 22.75
N THR A 81 -1.56 -42.63 21.80
CA THR A 81 -0.93 -42.16 20.56
C THR A 81 -1.77 -42.59 19.36
N VAL A 82 -2.08 -41.64 18.47
CA VAL A 82 -2.77 -41.89 17.20
C VAL A 82 -1.88 -41.40 16.06
N ILE A 83 -1.41 -42.32 15.21
CA ILE A 83 -0.57 -42.04 14.06
C ILE A 83 -1.38 -42.37 12.79
N ALA A 84 -1.69 -41.36 11.99
CA ALA A 84 -2.52 -41.52 10.80
C ALA A 84 -2.17 -40.53 9.67
N ASN A 85 -2.86 -40.64 8.53
CA ASN A 85 -2.90 -39.56 7.54
C ASN A 85 -3.90 -38.50 7.97
N ASP A 86 -5.21 -38.76 7.85
CA ASP A 86 -6.24 -37.90 8.43
C ASP A 86 -6.71 -38.44 9.78
N ILE A 87 -6.91 -37.55 10.77
CA ILE A 87 -7.46 -37.87 12.08
C ILE A 87 -8.72 -37.03 12.28
N SER A 88 -9.90 -37.65 12.26
CA SER A 88 -11.18 -36.96 12.50
C SER A 88 -11.79 -37.40 13.83
N ILE A 89 -11.94 -36.49 14.77
CA ILE A 89 -12.52 -36.73 16.08
C ILE A 89 -13.77 -35.86 16.23
N SER A 90 -14.93 -36.49 16.44
CA SER A 90 -16.19 -35.78 16.69
C SER A 90 -16.85 -36.29 17.97
N GLY A 91 -17.11 -35.37 18.88
CA GLY A 91 -17.68 -35.69 20.19
C GLY A 91 -18.86 -34.80 20.56
N ARG A 92 -19.91 -35.42 21.12
CA ARG A 92 -21.11 -34.74 21.62
C ARG A 92 -21.35 -35.10 23.08
N SER A 93 -21.70 -34.12 23.90
CA SER A 93 -22.00 -34.35 25.32
C SER A 93 -23.09 -33.44 25.86
N SER A 94 -23.88 -33.93 26.82
CA SER A 94 -24.82 -33.08 27.58
C SER A 94 -24.25 -32.45 28.85
N GLN A 95 -23.20 -33.06 29.40
CA GLN A 95 -22.37 -32.53 30.50
C GLN A 95 -20.91 -32.92 30.24
N GLY A 96 -19.96 -32.17 30.78
CA GLY A 96 -18.54 -32.44 30.58
C GLY A 96 -18.05 -31.99 29.20
N ALA A 97 -17.09 -32.73 28.64
CA ALA A 97 -16.45 -32.38 27.38
C ALA A 97 -17.06 -33.14 26.19
N GLY A 98 -17.30 -32.44 25.09
CA GLY A 98 -17.64 -33.09 23.82
C GLY A 98 -16.48 -33.97 23.37
N VAL A 99 -15.29 -33.38 23.29
CA VAL A 99 -14.02 -34.09 23.09
C VAL A 99 -13.02 -33.72 24.18
N ALA A 100 -12.39 -34.71 24.81
CA ALA A 100 -11.29 -34.52 25.73
C ALA A 100 -10.03 -35.21 25.23
N LEU A 101 -9.03 -34.42 24.84
CA LEU A 101 -7.72 -34.90 24.45
C LEU A 101 -6.73 -34.55 25.54
N GLY A 102 -6.06 -35.55 26.08
CA GLY A 102 -5.03 -35.25 27.05
C GLY A 102 -4.23 -36.41 27.60
N GLY A 103 -3.42 -36.14 28.60
CA GLY A 103 -2.55 -37.14 29.22
C GLY A 103 -2.10 -36.72 30.61
N SER A 104 -1.17 -37.50 31.15
CA SER A 104 -0.52 -37.22 32.43
C SER A 104 0.72 -36.38 32.20
N PHE A 105 1.12 -35.59 33.20
CA PHE A 105 2.35 -34.81 33.15
C PHE A 105 3.56 -35.76 33.05
N GLY A 106 4.12 -35.93 31.85
CA GLY A 106 5.19 -36.90 31.52
C GLY A 106 4.79 -38.02 30.54
N ALA A 107 3.50 -38.15 30.23
CA ALA A 107 2.98 -39.05 29.20
C ALA A 107 1.81 -38.35 28.46
N PRO A 108 2.11 -37.32 27.65
CA PRO A 108 1.06 -36.63 26.89
C PRO A 108 0.40 -37.58 25.90
N SER A 109 -0.86 -37.30 25.54
CA SER A 109 -1.41 -37.95 24.35
C SER A 109 -0.79 -37.32 23.10
N THR A 110 -0.67 -38.10 22.03
CA THR A 110 -0.05 -37.67 20.78
C THR A 110 -0.98 -37.90 19.60
N LEU A 111 -1.17 -36.87 18.77
CA LEU A 111 -1.79 -36.98 17.46
C LEU A 111 -0.73 -36.66 16.39
N ASP A 112 -0.40 -37.63 15.55
CA ASP A 112 0.67 -37.53 14.54
C ASP A 112 0.10 -37.72 13.13
N THR A 113 0.22 -36.68 12.32
CA THR A 113 0.06 -36.73 10.86
C THR A 113 1.33 -36.29 10.15
N ALA A 114 1.59 -36.89 8.99
CA ALA A 114 2.70 -36.47 8.12
C ALA A 114 2.32 -35.31 7.18
N SER A 115 1.06 -35.29 6.71
CA SER A 115 0.59 -34.38 5.66
C SER A 115 -0.93 -34.19 5.61
N GLY A 116 -1.70 -34.88 6.44
CA GLY A 116 -3.17 -34.88 6.40
C GLY A 116 -3.78 -33.87 7.37
N LEU A 117 -5.10 -33.93 7.51
CA LEU A 117 -5.87 -33.07 8.39
C LEU A 117 -6.14 -33.76 9.74
N ILE A 118 -5.80 -33.09 10.83
CA ILE A 118 -6.32 -33.40 12.16
C ILE A 118 -7.52 -32.48 12.42
N SER A 119 -8.72 -33.04 12.42
CA SER A 119 -9.98 -32.34 12.66
C SER A 119 -10.60 -32.78 13.98
N VAL A 120 -10.67 -31.88 14.96
CA VAL A 120 -11.28 -32.10 16.27
C VAL A 120 -12.52 -31.21 16.41
N ARG A 121 -13.69 -31.83 16.53
CA ARG A 121 -14.98 -31.14 16.66
C ARG A 121 -15.70 -31.60 17.91
N GLY A 122 -15.92 -30.67 18.84
CA GLY A 122 -16.57 -30.95 20.11
C GLY A 122 -17.79 -30.06 20.35
N PHE A 123 -18.90 -30.67 20.74
CA PHE A 123 -20.15 -29.96 21.05
C PHE A 123 -20.67 -30.39 22.43
N ALA A 124 -20.88 -29.41 23.31
CA ALA A 124 -21.52 -29.60 24.62
C ALA A 124 -22.79 -28.75 24.73
N ASP A 125 -23.96 -29.36 24.96
CA ASP A 125 -25.27 -28.66 24.87
C ASP A 125 -25.83 -28.12 26.19
N GLY A 126 -25.29 -28.56 27.34
CA GLY A 126 -25.65 -28.09 28.68
C GLY A 126 -27.10 -28.28 29.09
N LEU A 127 -27.81 -29.28 28.54
CA LEU A 127 -29.26 -29.44 28.69
C LEU A 127 -29.79 -29.69 30.14
N ILE A 128 -28.95 -29.68 31.18
CA ILE A 128 -29.36 -29.96 32.56
C ILE A 128 -28.77 -28.98 33.58
N SER A 129 -29.64 -28.45 34.45
CA SER A 129 -29.38 -27.45 35.50
C SER A 129 -28.63 -27.98 36.73
N THR A 130 -27.86 -29.06 36.61
CA THR A 130 -27.17 -29.72 37.73
C THR A 130 -25.84 -29.05 38.12
N GLY A 131 -25.48 -27.94 37.47
CA GLY A 131 -24.24 -27.21 37.77
C GLY A 131 -22.97 -27.83 37.17
N ALA A 132 -23.08 -28.82 36.28
CA ALA A 132 -21.92 -29.47 35.65
C ALA A 132 -21.27 -28.59 34.57
N ASP A 133 -19.93 -28.62 34.52
CA ASP A 133 -19.15 -27.89 33.52
C ASP A 133 -19.37 -28.46 32.11
N THR A 134 -19.43 -27.57 31.13
CA THR A 134 -19.57 -27.94 29.71
C THR A 134 -18.40 -27.37 28.92
N THR A 135 -17.66 -28.22 28.22
CA THR A 135 -16.57 -27.78 27.33
C THR A 135 -16.74 -28.42 25.96
N GLY A 136 -16.61 -27.65 24.88
CA GLY A 136 -16.66 -28.23 23.54
C GLY A 136 -15.48 -29.19 23.34
N VAL A 137 -14.26 -28.64 23.36
CA VAL A 137 -13.01 -29.38 23.23
C VAL A 137 -12.05 -29.04 24.37
N VAL A 138 -11.47 -30.06 24.98
CA VAL A 138 -10.41 -29.95 25.98
C VAL A 138 -9.10 -30.44 25.36
N LEU A 139 -8.05 -29.61 25.40
CA LEU A 139 -6.69 -29.92 24.97
C LEU A 139 -5.75 -29.80 26.18
N GLU A 140 -5.38 -30.91 26.80
CA GLU A 140 -4.62 -30.88 28.06
C GLU A 140 -3.49 -31.90 28.11
N ASN A 141 -2.22 -31.47 28.17
CA ASN A 141 -1.09 -32.39 28.06
C ASN A 141 -1.16 -33.17 26.74
N LEU A 142 -1.17 -32.41 25.65
CA LEU A 142 -1.37 -32.91 24.29
C LEU A 142 -0.19 -32.51 23.42
N GLU A 143 0.31 -33.46 22.62
CA GLU A 143 1.27 -33.24 21.57
C GLU A 143 0.61 -33.47 20.20
N VAL A 144 0.78 -32.52 19.28
CA VAL A 144 0.29 -32.62 17.92
C VAL A 144 1.47 -32.45 16.97
N ALA A 145 1.72 -33.45 16.13
CA ALA A 145 2.74 -33.40 15.09
C ALA A 145 2.07 -33.33 13.71
N LEU A 146 2.38 -32.29 12.93
CA LEU A 146 1.74 -32.01 11.64
C LEU A 146 2.64 -32.26 10.42
N GLY A 147 3.94 -32.52 10.62
CA GLY A 147 4.88 -32.66 9.51
C GLY A 147 4.99 -31.37 8.67
N SER A 148 5.25 -31.51 7.37
CA SER A 148 5.48 -30.37 6.45
C SER A 148 4.24 -29.90 5.69
N ALA A 149 3.16 -30.69 5.67
CA ALA A 149 1.93 -30.33 4.95
C ALA A 149 0.65 -30.54 5.77
N GLY A 150 0.76 -31.08 6.99
CA GLY A 150 -0.40 -31.36 7.82
C GLY A 150 -1.02 -30.09 8.39
N SER A 151 -2.33 -30.14 8.59
CA SER A 151 -3.12 -29.03 9.14
C SER A 151 -3.88 -29.48 10.39
N LEU A 152 -4.14 -28.54 11.29
CA LEU A 152 -4.94 -28.76 12.48
C LEU A 152 -6.18 -27.89 12.43
N TYR A 153 -7.34 -28.48 12.66
CA TYR A 153 -8.62 -27.81 12.78
C TYR A 153 -9.28 -28.23 14.08
N VAL A 154 -9.41 -27.31 15.03
CA VAL A 154 -10.11 -27.51 16.30
C VAL A 154 -11.27 -26.53 16.39
N ALA A 155 -12.48 -27.07 16.50
CA ALA A 155 -13.70 -26.30 16.68
C ALA A 155 -14.49 -26.85 17.88
N GLY A 156 -14.66 -26.03 18.90
CA GLY A 156 -15.36 -26.40 20.13
C GLY A 156 -16.53 -25.46 20.42
N ARG A 157 -17.73 -26.02 20.63
CA ARG A 157 -18.90 -25.26 21.06
C ARG A 157 -19.38 -25.76 22.41
N SER A 158 -19.64 -24.83 23.32
CA SER A 158 -20.26 -25.10 24.61
C SER A 158 -21.48 -24.21 24.82
N ASN A 159 -22.60 -24.80 25.22
CA ASN A 159 -23.75 -24.08 25.72
C ASN A 159 -23.78 -24.22 27.24
N ASN A 160 -23.26 -23.21 27.93
CA ASN A 160 -23.10 -23.25 29.37
C ASN A 160 -24.37 -22.79 30.09
N GLN A 161 -25.00 -23.73 30.80
CA GLN A 161 -26.15 -23.44 31.68
C GLN A 161 -25.74 -23.44 33.17
N SER A 162 -24.45 -23.64 33.47
CA SER A 162 -23.88 -23.65 34.83
C SER A 162 -23.31 -22.28 35.21
N SER A 163 -23.25 -21.99 36.51
CA SER A 163 -22.49 -20.86 37.06
C SER A 163 -21.07 -21.26 37.50
N SER A 164 -20.67 -22.50 37.23
CA SER A 164 -19.36 -23.04 37.60
C SER A 164 -18.24 -22.44 36.74
N PHE A 165 -17.05 -22.38 37.34
CA PHE A 165 -15.83 -21.91 36.69
C PHE A 165 -15.17 -23.05 35.91
N GLY A 166 -14.90 -22.87 34.62
CA GLY A 166 -14.32 -23.93 33.78
C GLY A 166 -14.88 -24.11 32.37
N PRO A 167 -16.18 -23.83 32.09
CA PRO A 167 -16.75 -23.98 30.76
C PRO A 167 -16.04 -23.13 29.70
N ALA A 168 -15.83 -23.70 28.51
CA ALA A 168 -15.24 -23.01 27.37
C ALA A 168 -15.66 -23.67 26.04
N GLY A 169 -15.56 -22.95 24.93
CA GLY A 169 -15.67 -23.57 23.61
C GLY A 169 -14.51 -24.55 23.39
N VAL A 170 -13.29 -24.02 23.42
CA VAL A 170 -12.03 -24.75 23.43
C VAL A 170 -11.22 -24.33 24.65
N ARG A 171 -10.84 -25.31 25.47
CA ARG A 171 -10.00 -25.11 26.65
C ARG A 171 -8.66 -25.76 26.41
N PHE A 172 -7.57 -25.06 26.69
CA PHE A 172 -6.23 -25.61 26.51
C PHE A 172 -5.31 -25.41 27.72
N ARG A 173 -4.38 -26.35 27.88
CA ARG A 173 -3.32 -26.34 28.89
C ARG A 173 -2.20 -27.30 28.46
N ASN A 174 -0.94 -26.92 28.62
CA ASN A 174 0.20 -27.77 28.26
C ASN A 174 0.02 -28.47 26.90
N THR A 175 -0.26 -27.68 25.87
CA THR A 175 -0.55 -28.20 24.53
C THR A 175 0.57 -27.79 23.60
N ASN A 176 1.25 -28.76 23.00
CA ASN A 176 2.35 -28.53 22.08
C ASN A 176 1.96 -28.93 20.67
N ILE A 177 1.99 -27.99 19.73
CA ILE A 177 1.71 -28.21 18.32
C ILE A 177 3.00 -27.95 17.54
N VAL A 178 3.50 -29.01 16.90
CA VAL A 178 4.75 -28.99 16.14
C VAL A 178 4.45 -29.17 14.66
N ALA A 179 4.89 -28.19 13.87
CA ALA A 179 4.82 -28.23 12.41
C ALA A 179 6.18 -27.84 11.83
N ALA A 180 6.58 -28.44 10.71
CA ALA A 180 7.93 -28.25 10.18
C ALA A 180 8.28 -26.78 9.86
N THR A 181 9.58 -26.47 9.81
CA THR A 181 10.10 -25.14 9.41
C THR A 181 9.68 -24.74 7.99
N ASN A 182 9.35 -25.70 7.13
CA ASN A 182 8.82 -25.51 5.78
C ASN A 182 7.33 -25.87 5.66
N SER A 183 6.58 -25.81 6.77
CA SER A 183 5.16 -26.16 6.77
C SER A 183 4.33 -25.30 5.82
N THR A 184 3.45 -25.94 5.05
CA THR A 184 2.41 -25.27 4.25
C THR A 184 1.02 -25.36 4.88
N GLY A 185 0.93 -25.98 6.07
CA GLY A 185 -0.34 -26.22 6.76
C GLY A 185 -0.91 -24.98 7.44
N THR A 186 -2.18 -25.08 7.83
CA THR A 186 -2.83 -24.09 8.69
C THR A 186 -3.26 -24.73 10.00
N ILE A 187 -3.04 -24.02 11.10
CA ILE A 187 -3.44 -24.41 12.46
C ILE A 187 -4.58 -23.49 12.87
N THR A 188 -5.78 -24.03 13.02
CA THR A 188 -6.98 -23.28 13.38
C THR A 188 -7.53 -23.77 14.71
N LEU A 189 -7.59 -22.87 15.70
CA LEU A 189 -8.25 -23.10 16.99
C LEU A 189 -9.37 -22.08 17.14
N ALA A 190 -10.61 -22.57 17.23
CA ALA A 190 -11.77 -21.71 17.41
C ALA A 190 -12.77 -22.30 18.39
N GLY A 191 -13.38 -21.45 19.21
CA GLY A 191 -14.45 -21.91 20.08
C GLY A 191 -15.55 -20.90 20.35
N GLU A 192 -16.74 -21.42 20.63
CA GLU A 192 -17.92 -20.66 20.96
C GLU A 192 -18.44 -21.08 22.34
N ILE A 193 -18.75 -20.11 23.18
CA ILE A 193 -19.50 -20.33 24.42
C ILE A 193 -20.78 -19.50 24.42
N THR A 194 -21.93 -20.16 24.61
CA THR A 194 -23.25 -19.53 24.75
C THR A 194 -23.80 -19.75 26.17
N GLY A 195 -24.80 -18.99 26.58
CA GLY A 195 -25.40 -19.06 27.91
C GLY A 195 -24.65 -18.21 28.95
N ASN A 196 -24.38 -18.82 30.11
CA ASN A 196 -23.66 -18.18 31.21
C ASN A 196 -22.17 -18.00 30.90
N ALA A 197 -21.56 -16.96 31.46
CA ALA A 197 -20.14 -16.69 31.33
C ALA A 197 -19.30 -17.92 31.77
N GLY A 198 -18.26 -18.23 30.99
CA GLY A 198 -17.24 -19.23 31.31
C GLY A 198 -15.84 -18.64 31.20
N LEU A 199 -14.84 -19.46 30.89
CA LEU A 199 -13.48 -19.00 30.63
C LEU A 199 -13.37 -18.25 29.29
N GLY A 200 -14.18 -18.65 28.31
CA GLY A 200 -14.29 -17.99 27.02
C GLY A 200 -14.55 -18.94 25.85
N GLY A 201 -14.59 -18.38 24.63
CA GLY A 201 -14.69 -19.17 23.41
C GLY A 201 -13.46 -20.04 23.20
N LEU A 202 -12.27 -19.43 23.22
CA LEU A 202 -10.97 -20.09 23.24
C LEU A 202 -10.20 -19.64 24.48
N ALA A 203 -9.89 -20.53 25.41
CA ALA A 203 -9.39 -20.13 26.72
C ALA A 203 -8.26 -21.01 27.29
N PHE A 204 -7.27 -20.34 27.87
CA PHE A 204 -6.22 -20.94 28.69
C PHE A 204 -6.75 -21.36 30.06
N PHE A 205 -6.35 -22.53 30.56
CA PHE A 205 -6.74 -23.01 31.88
C PHE A 205 -5.62 -22.85 32.92
N ASN A 206 -5.77 -21.86 33.79
CA ASN A 206 -4.75 -21.31 34.70
C ASN A 206 -4.30 -22.20 35.88
N ALA A 207 -4.78 -23.44 36.01
CA ALA A 207 -4.45 -24.29 37.16
C ALA A 207 -2.99 -24.81 37.17
N GLN A 208 -2.24 -24.69 36.06
CA GLN A 208 -0.84 -25.14 35.93
C GLN A 208 -0.07 -24.22 34.95
N SER A 209 1.21 -23.90 35.23
CA SER A 209 2.05 -22.93 34.50
C SER A 209 2.56 -23.39 33.12
N ALA A 210 1.75 -24.09 32.32
CA ALA A 210 2.21 -24.74 31.09
C ALA A 210 1.45 -24.22 29.84
N PRO A 211 2.15 -23.57 28.89
CA PRO A 211 1.53 -22.82 27.81
C PRO A 211 0.92 -23.67 26.68
N LEU A 212 0.20 -23.01 25.78
CA LEU A 212 0.06 -23.46 24.39
C LEU A 212 1.32 -23.08 23.62
N THR A 213 2.00 -24.05 23.01
CA THR A 213 3.17 -23.81 22.16
C THR A 213 2.88 -24.20 20.71
N ILE A 214 3.18 -23.29 19.78
CA ILE A 214 3.14 -23.56 18.33
C ILE A 214 4.50 -23.22 17.74
N SER A 215 5.23 -24.22 17.25
CA SER A 215 6.61 -24.05 16.78
C SER A 215 7.04 -25.17 15.83
N ALA A 216 8.29 -25.12 15.36
CA ALA A 216 8.94 -26.24 14.68
C ALA A 216 9.69 -27.19 15.62
N GLY A 217 9.47 -27.07 16.94
CA GLY A 217 10.19 -27.81 17.97
C GLY A 217 11.45 -27.06 18.42
N THR A 218 12.40 -27.81 18.99
CA THR A 218 13.66 -27.27 19.52
C THR A 218 14.84 -27.73 18.65
N GLY A 219 15.57 -26.78 18.07
CA GLY A 219 16.84 -27.01 17.40
C GLY A 219 18.04 -26.68 18.30
N ASP A 220 19.25 -26.75 17.74
CA ASP A 220 20.53 -26.54 18.47
C ASP A 220 20.68 -25.12 19.06
N GLY A 221 19.86 -24.15 18.60
CA GLY A 221 19.82 -22.76 19.06
C GLY A 221 18.59 -22.37 19.88
N GLY A 222 17.70 -23.31 20.20
CA GLY A 222 16.44 -23.06 20.92
C GLY A 222 15.18 -23.33 20.09
N PRO A 223 14.01 -22.80 20.49
CA PRO A 223 12.75 -23.02 19.79
C PRO A 223 12.78 -22.44 18.36
N GLU A 224 12.48 -23.28 17.36
CA GLU A 224 12.46 -22.87 15.95
C GLU A 224 11.07 -22.44 15.49
N ALA A 225 11.00 -21.52 14.53
CA ALA A 225 9.73 -21.06 13.96
C ALA A 225 9.23 -22.02 12.87
N THR A 226 7.94 -22.37 12.92
CA THR A 226 7.28 -23.08 11.82
C THR A 226 6.92 -22.13 10.67
N SER A 227 6.72 -22.61 9.45
CA SER A 227 6.10 -21.80 8.38
C SER A 227 4.56 -21.88 8.34
N ALA A 228 3.95 -22.63 9.26
CA ALA A 228 2.50 -22.79 9.31
C ALA A 228 1.78 -21.48 9.62
N HIS A 229 0.67 -21.23 8.94
CA HIS A 229 -0.24 -20.16 9.33
C HIS A 229 -1.07 -20.56 10.54
N VAL A 230 -1.45 -19.59 11.38
CA VAL A 230 -2.25 -19.83 12.58
C VAL A 230 -3.50 -18.97 12.55
N VAL A 231 -4.67 -19.55 12.83
CA VAL A 231 -5.93 -18.85 13.02
C VAL A 231 -6.41 -19.13 14.43
N LEU A 232 -6.55 -18.09 15.25
CA LEU A 232 -7.12 -18.17 16.58
C LEU A 232 -8.37 -17.29 16.62
N GLY A 233 -9.44 -17.83 17.16
CA GLY A 233 -10.63 -17.04 17.35
C GLY A 233 -11.56 -17.63 18.39
N GLY A 234 -12.51 -16.80 18.78
CA GLY A 234 -13.54 -17.25 19.69
C GLY A 234 -14.73 -16.30 19.68
N SER A 235 -15.80 -16.75 20.29
CA SER A 235 -16.99 -15.95 20.56
C SER A 235 -17.59 -16.39 21.88
N ALA A 236 -18.15 -15.40 22.58
CA ALA A 236 -18.82 -15.59 23.84
C ALA A 236 -20.08 -14.72 23.87
N GLU A 237 -21.18 -15.24 24.40
CA GLU A 237 -22.36 -14.41 24.71
C GLU A 237 -22.10 -13.50 25.92
N GLN A 238 -21.31 -13.97 26.89
CA GLN A 238 -20.91 -13.23 28.09
C GLN A 238 -19.43 -13.52 28.43
N GLY A 239 -18.70 -12.51 28.89
CA GLY A 239 -17.28 -12.62 29.24
C GLY A 239 -16.34 -12.48 28.03
N SER A 240 -15.11 -12.97 28.16
CA SER A 240 -14.10 -12.88 27.10
C SER A 240 -14.32 -13.92 26.02
N ALA A 241 -14.26 -13.54 24.75
CA ALA A 241 -14.29 -14.46 23.63
C ALA A 241 -12.99 -15.27 23.49
N ILE A 242 -11.86 -14.69 23.85
CA ILE A 242 -10.54 -15.33 23.78
C ILE A 242 -9.70 -14.98 25.02
N ASP A 243 -9.00 -15.97 25.55
CA ASP A 243 -8.00 -15.81 26.60
C ASP A 243 -6.81 -16.71 26.27
N LEU A 244 -5.69 -16.10 25.90
CA LEU A 244 -4.44 -16.82 25.60
C LEU A 244 -3.51 -16.95 26.81
N GLY A 245 -3.95 -16.49 27.99
CA GLY A 245 -3.19 -16.47 29.24
C GLY A 245 -2.14 -15.36 29.30
N SER A 246 -1.93 -14.78 30.48
CA SER A 246 -0.85 -13.82 30.77
C SER A 246 0.26 -14.47 31.61
N GLY A 247 1.51 -14.04 31.43
CA GLY A 247 2.69 -14.56 32.15
C GLY A 247 3.28 -15.88 31.62
N PHE A 248 2.51 -16.98 31.64
CA PHE A 248 2.91 -18.33 31.16
C PHE A 248 1.94 -18.90 30.11
N GLY A 249 1.31 -18.02 29.33
CA GLY A 249 0.11 -18.31 28.53
C GLY A 249 0.36 -19.04 27.21
N THR A 250 0.62 -18.29 26.14
CA THR A 250 0.70 -18.84 24.77
C THR A 250 1.96 -18.34 24.08
N ASP A 251 2.72 -19.26 23.49
CA ASP A 251 3.97 -18.98 22.79
C ASP A 251 3.88 -19.53 21.36
N ILE A 252 3.75 -18.61 20.39
CA ILE A 252 3.64 -18.93 18.97
C ILE A 252 4.87 -18.39 18.26
N ARG A 253 5.61 -19.28 17.58
CA ARG A 253 6.74 -18.93 16.73
C ARG A 253 6.48 -19.43 15.31
N THR A 254 6.18 -18.50 14.42
CA THR A 254 5.94 -18.80 13.00
C THR A 254 6.58 -17.76 12.08
N THR A 255 7.06 -18.18 10.91
CA THR A 255 7.41 -17.29 9.80
C THR A 255 6.18 -16.95 8.94
N GLY A 256 5.09 -17.71 9.10
CA GLY A 256 3.80 -17.46 8.49
C GLY A 256 3.05 -16.29 9.14
N VAL A 257 1.74 -16.25 8.89
CA VAL A 257 0.82 -15.20 9.37
C VAL A 257 -0.05 -15.78 10.49
N VAL A 258 -0.26 -14.99 11.54
CA VAL A 258 -1.23 -15.31 12.61
C VAL A 258 -2.46 -14.44 12.44
N ASN A 259 -3.66 -15.02 12.49
CA ASN A 259 -4.92 -14.30 12.40
C ASN A 259 -5.70 -14.39 13.71
N LEU A 260 -6.13 -13.24 14.23
CA LEU A 260 -6.95 -13.10 15.44
C LEU A 260 -8.28 -12.46 15.06
N ARG A 261 -9.40 -13.15 15.29
CA ARG A 261 -10.71 -12.60 14.95
C ARG A 261 -11.88 -13.28 15.69
N PRO A 262 -13.02 -12.57 15.82
CA PRO A 262 -14.25 -13.16 16.33
C PRO A 262 -14.72 -14.34 15.47
N LEU A 263 -14.85 -15.50 16.10
CA LEU A 263 -15.23 -16.76 15.46
C LEU A 263 -16.21 -17.54 16.32
N GLY A 264 -17.35 -17.90 15.72
CA GLY A 264 -18.30 -18.86 16.25
C GLY A 264 -18.08 -20.26 15.71
N VAL A 265 -18.84 -21.19 16.26
CA VAL A 265 -18.89 -22.59 15.85
C VAL A 265 -20.36 -23.00 15.80
N ASP A 266 -20.84 -23.56 14.69
CA ASP A 266 -22.22 -24.05 14.58
C ASP A 266 -22.42 -25.40 15.32
N THR A 267 -23.65 -25.92 15.33
CA THR A 267 -23.97 -27.21 15.96
C THR A 267 -23.36 -28.42 15.24
N ALA A 268 -22.87 -28.24 14.01
CA ALA A 268 -22.15 -29.25 13.24
C ALA A 268 -20.62 -29.18 13.45
N GLY A 269 -20.12 -28.19 14.19
CA GLY A 269 -18.69 -27.97 14.42
C GLY A 269 -17.97 -27.23 13.30
N ASN A 270 -18.69 -26.53 12.43
CA ASN A 270 -18.11 -25.65 11.41
C ASN A 270 -17.92 -24.23 11.96
N LEU A 271 -16.90 -23.53 11.49
CA LEU A 271 -16.66 -22.14 11.87
C LEU A 271 -17.74 -21.22 11.30
N VAL A 272 -18.15 -20.25 12.10
CA VAL A 272 -19.09 -19.21 11.70
C VAL A 272 -18.46 -17.85 11.97
N GLU A 273 -18.40 -17.00 10.95
CA GLU A 273 -17.88 -15.64 11.10
C GLU A 273 -18.76 -14.80 12.04
N ARG A 274 -18.12 -13.93 12.85
CA ARG A 274 -18.79 -12.93 13.69
C ARG A 274 -18.32 -11.51 13.32
N PRO A 275 -18.57 -11.06 12.07
CA PRO A 275 -17.92 -9.87 11.53
C PRO A 275 -18.31 -8.57 12.24
N GLY A 276 -19.50 -8.51 12.86
CA GLY A 276 -19.99 -7.31 13.56
C GLY A 276 -19.49 -7.15 14.99
N THR A 277 -18.81 -8.14 15.57
CA THR A 277 -18.27 -8.04 16.93
C THR A 277 -17.08 -7.10 16.95
N ALA A 278 -17.15 -6.00 17.69
CA ALA A 278 -16.02 -5.08 17.83
C ALA A 278 -14.80 -5.76 18.45
N ILE A 279 -13.61 -5.34 18.03
CA ILE A 279 -12.32 -5.84 18.51
C ILE A 279 -11.59 -4.70 19.22
N THR A 280 -11.14 -4.97 20.43
CA THR A 280 -10.33 -4.01 21.21
C THR A 280 -8.98 -4.62 21.50
N ILE A 281 -7.90 -3.89 21.21
CA ILE A 281 -6.51 -4.24 21.56
C ILE A 281 -6.09 -3.31 22.69
N GLY A 282 -5.66 -3.86 23.83
CA GLY A 282 -5.25 -3.06 24.99
C GLY A 282 -4.44 -3.84 26.01
N SER A 283 -4.12 -3.21 27.14
CA SER A 283 -3.42 -3.84 28.28
C SER A 283 -4.33 -4.32 29.41
N GLU A 284 -5.58 -3.82 29.51
CA GLU A 284 -6.61 -4.27 30.46
C GLU A 284 -7.99 -4.37 29.81
N ALA A 285 -8.74 -5.44 30.08
CA ALA A 285 -10.03 -5.70 29.47
C ALA A 285 -11.10 -4.67 29.91
N THR A 286 -11.66 -3.93 28.94
CA THR A 286 -12.62 -2.82 29.17
C THR A 286 -14.09 -3.22 28.96
N GLY A 287 -14.44 -4.51 29.10
CA GLY A 287 -15.81 -5.00 28.89
C GLY A 287 -16.19 -5.28 27.43
N SER A 288 -15.21 -5.22 26.51
CA SER A 288 -15.37 -5.69 25.12
C SER A 288 -15.48 -7.21 25.07
N VAL A 289 -16.39 -7.74 24.24
CA VAL A 289 -16.59 -9.20 24.09
C VAL A 289 -15.37 -9.86 23.44
N PHE A 290 -14.76 -9.23 22.44
CA PHE A 290 -13.52 -9.70 21.82
C PHE A 290 -12.37 -8.76 22.15
N TYR A 291 -11.63 -9.11 23.20
CA TYR A 291 -10.50 -8.34 23.70
C TYR A 291 -9.18 -9.06 23.40
N ILE A 292 -8.21 -8.35 22.83
CA ILE A 292 -6.86 -8.83 22.59
C ILE A 292 -5.95 -8.14 23.59
N ASP A 293 -5.37 -8.93 24.51
CA ASP A 293 -4.32 -8.45 25.38
C ASP A 293 -3.06 -8.18 24.56
N SER A 294 -2.52 -6.97 24.67
CA SER A 294 -1.35 -6.54 23.92
C SER A 294 -0.10 -7.34 24.29
N GLN A 295 -0.03 -7.96 25.47
CA GLN A 295 1.06 -8.87 25.83
C GLN A 295 1.18 -10.05 24.87
N TRP A 296 0.06 -10.54 24.33
CA TRP A 296 0.05 -11.64 23.36
C TRP A 296 0.70 -11.23 22.04
N LEU A 297 0.67 -9.95 21.69
CA LEU A 297 1.27 -9.42 20.47
C LEU A 297 2.77 -9.14 20.60
N SER A 298 3.37 -9.41 21.76
CA SER A 298 4.80 -9.20 21.98
C SER A 298 5.62 -10.41 21.51
N THR A 299 6.88 -10.19 21.15
CA THR A 299 7.80 -11.27 20.80
C THR A 299 8.17 -12.11 22.04
N PRO A 300 8.03 -13.45 21.98
CA PRO A 300 8.43 -14.34 23.07
C PRO A 300 9.94 -14.32 23.33
N ASN A 301 10.38 -14.26 24.59
CA ASN A 301 11.81 -14.16 24.93
C ASN A 301 12.28 -15.05 26.10
N GLY A 302 11.63 -16.20 26.30
CA GLY A 302 11.99 -17.18 27.34
C GLY A 302 11.46 -16.83 28.75
N THR A 303 11.24 -15.55 29.04
CA THR A 303 10.54 -15.07 30.25
C THR A 303 9.17 -14.47 29.94
N ARG A 304 8.95 -14.01 28.71
CA ARG A 304 7.68 -13.49 28.19
C ARG A 304 7.09 -14.45 27.15
N SER A 305 5.81 -14.77 27.31
CA SER A 305 4.98 -15.46 26.30
C SER A 305 4.44 -14.45 25.28
N GLY A 306 4.07 -14.90 24.08
CA GLY A 306 3.53 -14.03 23.04
C GLY A 306 3.51 -14.66 21.65
N ILE A 307 3.45 -13.81 20.62
CA ILE A 307 3.33 -14.22 19.23
C ILE A 307 4.47 -13.57 18.44
N SER A 308 5.36 -14.41 17.89
CA SER A 308 6.32 -14.02 16.86
C SER A 308 5.84 -14.57 15.52
N ALA A 309 5.45 -13.67 14.63
CA ALA A 309 4.93 -13.97 13.29
C ALA A 309 5.72 -13.21 12.23
N GLY A 310 6.55 -13.91 11.44
CA GLY A 310 7.36 -13.30 10.38
C GLY A 310 6.51 -12.66 9.28
N GLY A 311 5.34 -13.24 8.98
CA GLY A 311 4.34 -12.65 8.08
C GLY A 311 3.43 -11.61 8.75
N GLY A 312 3.62 -11.35 10.04
CA GLY A 312 2.81 -10.44 10.84
C GLY A 312 1.54 -11.06 11.43
N VAL A 313 0.88 -10.27 12.28
CA VAL A 313 -0.40 -10.61 12.89
C VAL A 313 -1.51 -9.84 12.19
N VAL A 314 -2.57 -10.53 11.75
CA VAL A 314 -3.76 -9.93 11.13
C VAL A 314 -4.91 -9.99 12.12
N VAL A 315 -5.40 -8.84 12.55
CA VAL A 315 -6.59 -8.70 13.41
C VAL A 315 -7.80 -8.35 12.55
N GLY A 316 -8.86 -9.15 12.65
CA GLY A 316 -10.04 -9.02 11.79
C GLY A 316 -9.92 -9.83 10.49
N SER A 317 -10.62 -9.37 9.44
CA SER A 317 -10.67 -10.06 8.13
C SER A 317 -11.28 -9.16 7.05
N SER A 318 -11.25 -9.61 5.80
CA SER A 318 -11.93 -8.89 4.70
C SER A 318 -13.45 -8.85 4.82
N ALA A 319 -14.05 -9.65 5.71
CA ALA A 319 -15.49 -9.66 5.98
C ALA A 319 -15.87 -8.89 7.24
N HIS A 320 -14.89 -8.47 8.06
CA HIS A 320 -15.13 -7.82 9.35
C HIS A 320 -15.78 -6.44 9.17
N THR A 321 -16.73 -6.11 10.03
CA THR A 321 -17.48 -4.85 10.00
C THR A 321 -17.51 -4.11 11.35
N GLY A 322 -17.25 -4.80 12.47
CA GLY A 322 -17.17 -4.20 13.80
C GLY A 322 -16.02 -3.19 13.89
N LEU A 323 -16.08 -2.27 14.85
CA LEU A 323 -14.99 -1.31 15.08
C LEU A 323 -13.76 -2.07 15.60
N ILE A 324 -12.58 -1.73 15.07
CA ILE A 324 -11.30 -2.18 15.63
C ILE A 324 -10.65 -1.00 16.35
N THR A 325 -10.50 -1.09 17.66
CA THR A 325 -9.89 -0.05 18.50
C THR A 325 -8.55 -0.52 19.05
N VAL A 326 -7.51 0.30 18.87
CA VAL A 326 -6.22 0.16 19.58
C VAL A 326 -6.21 1.18 20.70
N GLU A 327 -6.21 0.70 21.95
CA GLU A 327 -6.27 1.52 23.15
C GLU A 327 -5.00 2.36 23.38
N ASP A 328 -5.11 3.36 24.26
CA ASP A 328 -4.00 4.24 24.62
C ASP A 328 -2.83 3.42 25.21
N GLY A 329 -1.64 3.59 24.65
CA GLY A 329 -0.42 2.95 25.12
C GLY A 329 -0.40 1.42 25.03
N ALA A 330 -1.40 0.80 24.37
CA ALA A 330 -1.53 -0.64 24.26
C ALA A 330 -0.27 -1.31 23.70
N LEU A 331 0.34 -0.66 22.70
CA LEU A 331 1.45 -1.19 21.91
C LEU A 331 2.76 -0.41 22.15
N THR A 332 3.04 -0.02 23.39
CA THR A 332 4.25 0.77 23.72
C THR A 332 5.57 0.00 23.58
N GLN A 333 5.55 -1.34 23.65
CA GLN A 333 6.74 -2.20 23.65
C GLN A 333 6.78 -3.14 22.44
N HIS A 334 6.24 -2.70 21.30
CA HIS A 334 5.97 -3.53 20.13
C HIS A 334 6.68 -3.04 18.86
N ALA A 335 7.80 -2.33 19.04
CA ALA A 335 8.59 -1.75 17.94
C ALA A 335 9.19 -2.78 16.95
N ASP A 336 9.14 -4.06 17.28
CA ASP A 336 9.55 -5.22 16.48
C ASP A 336 8.37 -6.02 15.89
N VAL A 337 7.13 -5.55 16.11
CA VAL A 337 5.91 -6.28 15.74
C VAL A 337 5.30 -5.72 14.45
N SER A 338 4.88 -6.64 13.59
CA SER A 338 4.11 -6.34 12.38
C SER A 338 2.63 -6.67 12.59
N LEU A 339 1.77 -5.65 12.53
CA LEU A 339 0.33 -5.78 12.80
C LEU A 339 -0.48 -5.26 11.62
N THR A 340 -1.47 -6.02 11.18
CA THR A 340 -2.49 -5.60 10.22
C THR A 340 -3.84 -5.54 10.90
N LEU A 341 -4.50 -4.39 10.85
CA LEU A 341 -5.88 -4.20 11.24
C LEU A 341 -6.73 -4.27 9.97
N GLN A 342 -7.52 -5.33 9.84
CA GLN A 342 -8.29 -5.62 8.63
C GLN A 342 -9.80 -5.55 8.91
N ASN A 343 -10.45 -4.53 8.35
CA ASN A 343 -11.86 -4.20 8.54
C ASN A 343 -12.53 -3.81 7.22
N GLN A 344 -12.59 -4.72 6.25
CA GLN A 344 -13.01 -4.42 4.88
C GLN A 344 -14.45 -4.83 4.55
N GLY A 345 -15.21 -5.34 5.52
CA GLY A 345 -16.59 -5.74 5.31
C GLY A 345 -17.46 -4.55 4.90
N THR A 346 -18.52 -4.83 4.16
CA THR A 346 -19.47 -3.79 3.72
C THR A 346 -20.05 -3.03 4.92
N ASN A 347 -20.06 -1.70 4.87
CA ASN A 347 -20.46 -0.81 5.97
C ASN A 347 -19.63 -0.98 7.25
N SER A 348 -18.34 -1.27 7.09
CA SER A 348 -17.39 -1.33 8.20
C SER A 348 -17.43 -0.06 9.07
N ALA A 349 -17.42 -0.26 10.38
CA ALA A 349 -17.30 0.81 11.37
C ALA A 349 -15.89 1.43 11.43
N GLY A 350 -14.90 0.84 10.76
CA GLY A 350 -13.56 1.41 10.61
C GLY A 350 -12.58 1.05 11.72
N ILE A 351 -11.54 1.87 11.87
CA ILE A 351 -10.42 1.63 12.79
C ILE A 351 -10.18 2.89 13.62
N GLU A 352 -10.04 2.72 14.92
CA GLU A 352 -9.67 3.79 15.86
C GLU A 352 -8.26 3.51 16.41
N LEU A 353 -7.33 4.43 16.18
CA LEU A 353 -5.99 4.39 16.75
C LEU A 353 -5.86 5.41 17.87
N ARG A 354 -5.71 4.94 19.11
CA ARG A 354 -5.45 5.83 20.23
C ARG A 354 -3.96 6.10 20.43
N SER A 355 -3.62 6.98 21.36
CA SER A 355 -2.30 7.58 21.49
C SER A 355 -1.24 6.61 22.03
N GLY A 356 0.03 6.87 21.77
CA GLY A 356 1.15 6.19 22.46
C GLY A 356 1.48 4.78 21.95
N ASN A 357 1.00 4.40 20.76
CA ASN A 357 1.25 3.09 20.16
C ASN A 357 2.51 3.10 19.28
N THR A 358 3.39 2.10 19.45
CA THR A 358 4.68 1.97 18.74
C THR A 358 4.83 0.58 18.11
N LEU A 359 4.96 0.53 16.78
CA LEU A 359 5.02 -0.72 16.01
C LEU A 359 6.15 -0.70 14.97
N GLN A 360 6.56 -1.88 14.50
CA GLN A 360 7.44 -1.98 13.34
C GLN A 360 6.66 -1.69 12.05
N ASN A 361 5.65 -2.51 11.76
CA ASN A 361 4.83 -2.38 10.58
C ASN A 361 3.36 -2.31 10.98
N LEU A 362 2.61 -1.40 10.36
CA LEU A 362 1.18 -1.22 10.57
C LEU A 362 0.46 -1.26 9.22
N GLY A 363 -0.34 -2.30 9.00
CA GLY A 363 -1.28 -2.40 7.90
C GLY A 363 -2.67 -1.95 8.33
N LEU A 364 -3.24 -0.97 7.65
CA LEU A 364 -4.61 -0.50 7.83
C LEU A 364 -5.40 -0.85 6.58
N ARG A 365 -6.18 -1.93 6.63
CA ARG A 365 -6.94 -2.41 5.48
C ARG A 365 -8.42 -2.29 5.79
N THR A 366 -9.09 -1.26 5.30
CA THR A 366 -10.45 -0.93 5.75
C THR A 366 -11.32 -0.31 4.66
N THR A 367 -12.62 -0.60 4.70
CA THR A 367 -13.65 0.11 3.92
C THR A 367 -14.35 1.18 4.77
N GLY A 368 -14.28 1.09 6.10
CA GLY A 368 -14.69 2.12 7.05
C GLY A 368 -13.59 3.15 7.33
N ASN A 369 -13.91 4.22 8.05
CA ASN A 369 -12.97 5.32 8.32
C ASN A 369 -11.87 4.93 9.32
N VAL A 370 -10.68 5.54 9.18
CA VAL A 370 -9.62 5.47 10.18
C VAL A 370 -9.54 6.79 10.92
N THR A 371 -9.69 6.76 12.24
CA THR A 371 -9.54 7.91 13.13
C THR A 371 -8.36 7.74 14.07
N GLN A 372 -7.81 8.87 14.50
CA GLN A 372 -6.71 8.94 15.44
C GLN A 372 -7.05 9.89 16.59
N THR A 373 -6.77 9.50 17.83
CA THR A 373 -6.94 10.39 19.01
C THR A 373 -5.62 10.95 19.54
N GLY A 374 -4.48 10.38 19.18
CA GLY A 374 -3.15 10.95 19.45
C GLY A 374 -2.01 10.21 18.74
N ALA A 375 -0.79 10.72 18.89
CA ALA A 375 0.39 10.27 18.14
C ALA A 375 0.65 8.75 18.15
N ILE A 376 1.06 8.23 16.99
CA ILE A 376 1.54 6.85 16.79
C ILE A 376 2.96 6.84 16.21
N THR A 377 3.72 5.79 16.50
CA THR A 377 5.06 5.56 15.93
C THR A 377 5.07 4.25 15.13
N VAL A 378 5.45 4.33 13.85
CA VAL A 378 5.64 3.18 12.96
C VAL A 378 7.04 3.26 12.39
N THR A 379 7.96 2.45 12.91
CA THR A 379 9.40 2.54 12.60
C THR A 379 9.74 1.99 11.21
N GLY A 380 8.95 1.05 10.71
CA GLY A 380 9.03 0.45 9.38
C GLY A 380 7.93 0.98 8.46
N ASN A 381 7.00 0.12 8.05
CA ASN A 381 6.03 0.39 7.00
C ASN A 381 4.63 0.67 7.55
N LEU A 382 4.06 1.82 7.19
CA LEU A 382 2.62 2.09 7.24
C LEU A 382 2.02 1.77 5.86
N VAL A 383 1.15 0.76 5.82
CA VAL A 383 0.46 0.32 4.60
C VAL A 383 -1.02 0.61 4.75
N VAL A 384 -1.63 1.33 3.82
CA VAL A 384 -3.05 1.70 3.89
C VAL A 384 -3.78 1.20 2.66
N GLU A 385 -4.71 0.25 2.83
CA GLU A 385 -5.65 -0.17 1.80
C GLU A 385 -7.02 0.37 2.15
N GLY A 386 -7.56 1.25 1.30
CA GLY A 386 -8.83 1.92 1.51
C GLY A 386 -9.90 1.50 0.50
N GLY A 387 -11.17 1.62 0.90
CA GLY A 387 -12.30 1.54 0.00
C GLY A 387 -12.65 2.89 -0.66
N ALA A 388 -13.57 2.85 -1.62
CA ALA A 388 -14.00 4.03 -2.40
C ALA A 388 -14.63 5.18 -1.59
N GLN A 389 -15.01 4.95 -0.33
CA GLN A 389 -15.57 5.95 0.58
C GLN A 389 -14.71 6.15 1.84
N THR A 390 -13.57 5.47 1.93
CA THR A 390 -12.75 5.42 3.13
C THR A 390 -12.00 6.74 3.33
N THR A 391 -12.17 7.32 4.51
CA THR A 391 -11.36 8.45 4.98
C THR A 391 -10.35 7.97 6.00
N VAL A 392 -9.09 8.28 5.78
CA VAL A 392 -7.99 7.97 6.70
C VAL A 392 -7.41 9.28 7.24
N ALA A 393 -7.61 9.53 8.54
CA ALA A 393 -7.18 10.75 9.21
C ALA A 393 -6.14 10.45 10.29
N LEU A 394 -4.87 10.60 9.93
CA LEU A 394 -3.71 10.52 10.84
C LEU A 394 -3.14 11.92 11.04
N THR A 395 -3.88 12.75 11.75
CA THR A 395 -3.67 14.21 11.81
C THR A 395 -2.79 14.67 12.97
N ASP A 396 -2.32 13.77 13.83
CA ASP A 396 -1.45 14.16 14.94
C ASP A 396 -0.05 14.53 14.43
N THR A 397 0.45 15.70 14.79
CA THR A 397 1.79 16.16 14.37
C THR A 397 2.91 15.35 15.00
N GLY A 398 2.68 14.71 16.15
CA GLY A 398 3.64 13.87 16.86
C GLY A 398 3.81 12.47 16.26
N ASN A 399 3.05 12.12 15.22
CA ASN A 399 3.24 10.87 14.50
C ASN A 399 4.67 10.71 13.99
N SER A 400 5.22 9.50 14.03
CA SER A 400 6.55 9.20 13.50
C SER A 400 6.47 7.98 12.59
N ILE A 401 6.48 8.20 11.27
CA ILE A 401 6.27 7.16 10.25
C ILE A 401 7.51 7.05 9.36
N GLY A 402 8.13 5.87 9.32
CA GLY A 402 9.33 5.61 8.54
C GLY A 402 9.08 5.52 7.03
N ASN A 403 8.23 4.58 6.61
CA ASN A 403 7.84 4.37 5.21
C ASN A 403 6.32 4.31 5.06
N LEU A 404 5.79 4.87 3.98
CA LEU A 404 4.35 4.92 3.67
C LEU A 404 4.07 4.32 2.28
N ALA A 405 3.04 3.46 2.21
CA ALA A 405 2.40 3.04 0.97
C ALA A 405 0.87 3.04 1.14
N PHE A 406 0.12 3.45 0.12
CA PHE A 406 -1.36 3.50 0.19
C PHE A 406 -2.03 3.17 -1.14
N ASP A 407 -3.19 2.50 -1.12
CA ASP A 407 -3.89 1.99 -2.31
C ASP A 407 -5.42 1.84 -2.12
N PRO A 408 -6.23 2.51 -2.94
CA PRO A 408 -6.55 3.91 -2.78
C PRO A 408 -7.65 4.16 -1.72
N PRO A 409 -7.35 4.85 -0.59
CA PRO A 409 -8.40 5.50 0.19
C PRO A 409 -9.03 6.68 -0.57
N ALA A 410 -10.31 6.95 -0.31
CA ALA A 410 -11.01 8.10 -0.90
C ALA A 410 -10.43 9.44 -0.45
N SER A 411 -10.11 9.55 0.84
CA SER A 411 -9.32 10.66 1.37
C SER A 411 -8.26 10.17 2.34
N PHE A 412 -7.06 10.74 2.24
CA PHE A 412 -5.92 10.40 3.09
C PHE A 412 -5.29 11.67 3.65
N THR A 413 -5.14 11.74 4.97
CA THR A 413 -4.38 12.79 5.64
C THR A 413 -3.37 12.16 6.57
N LEU A 414 -2.10 12.50 6.39
CA LEU A 414 -1.01 12.14 7.28
C LEU A 414 -0.22 13.40 7.66
N GLN A 415 -0.05 13.63 8.95
CA GLN A 415 0.97 14.49 9.51
C GLN A 415 1.98 13.61 10.23
N THR A 416 3.28 13.90 10.10
CA THR A 416 4.35 13.17 10.78
C THR A 416 5.57 14.05 11.06
N THR A 417 6.42 13.61 11.99
CA THR A 417 7.69 14.20 12.34
C THR A 417 8.85 13.36 11.81
N GLY A 418 9.96 14.02 11.50
CA GLY A 418 11.16 13.34 11.01
C GLY A 418 11.08 12.93 9.53
N PRO A 419 12.10 12.24 9.00
CA PRO A 419 12.14 11.85 7.59
C PRO A 419 11.06 10.82 7.27
N LEU A 420 10.38 10.97 6.13
CA LEU A 420 9.37 10.04 5.63
C LEU A 420 9.79 9.52 4.26
N SER A 421 9.80 8.20 4.10
CA SER A 421 9.88 7.56 2.79
C SER A 421 8.49 7.23 2.26
N ILE A 422 8.27 7.41 0.97
CA ILE A 422 7.11 6.86 0.27
C ILE A 422 7.66 5.86 -0.74
N GLY A 423 7.41 4.59 -0.48
CA GLY A 423 8.04 3.49 -1.19
C GLY A 423 7.18 2.24 -1.17
N ALA A 424 7.61 1.22 -1.92
CA ALA A 424 6.87 -0.04 -2.01
C ALA A 424 6.80 -0.70 -0.63
N ALA A 425 5.62 -1.16 -0.25
CA ALA A 425 5.40 -1.88 1.00
C ALA A 425 4.23 -2.84 0.85
N GLY A 426 4.21 -3.86 1.70
CA GLY A 426 3.16 -4.86 1.70
C GLY A 426 2.76 -5.23 3.11
N THR A 427 1.62 -5.88 3.23
CA THR A 427 1.13 -6.40 4.50
C THR A 427 0.28 -7.64 4.27
N ALA A 428 0.11 -8.46 5.29
CA ALA A 428 -0.71 -9.65 5.18
C ALA A 428 -2.21 -9.32 5.21
N GLY A 429 -3.04 -10.32 4.95
CA GLY A 429 -4.49 -10.23 5.03
C GLY A 429 -5.10 -11.61 5.13
N TYR A 430 -6.36 -11.64 5.51
CA TYR A 430 -7.15 -12.84 5.66
C TYR A 430 -8.54 -12.63 5.08
N THR A 431 -8.95 -13.54 4.20
CA THR A 431 -10.29 -13.57 3.62
C THR A 431 -10.96 -14.89 3.96
N PRO A 432 -12.11 -14.88 4.67
CA PRO A 432 -12.82 -16.10 5.00
C PRO A 432 -13.14 -16.92 3.74
N GLY A 433 -12.90 -18.24 3.79
CA GLY A 433 -13.10 -19.15 2.66
C GLY A 433 -11.91 -19.28 1.71
N THR A 434 -11.14 -18.20 1.47
CA THR A 434 -9.92 -18.26 0.62
C THR A 434 -8.63 -18.37 1.43
N GLY A 435 -8.60 -17.86 2.66
CA GLY A 435 -7.45 -17.91 3.56
C GLY A 435 -6.56 -16.67 3.51
N PHE A 436 -5.27 -16.87 3.77
CA PHE A 436 -4.28 -15.80 3.87
C PHE A 436 -3.92 -15.24 2.49
N SER A 437 -3.86 -13.92 2.37
CA SER A 437 -3.51 -13.23 1.14
C SER A 437 -2.59 -12.04 1.41
N PRO A 438 -1.44 -11.93 0.73
CA PRO A 438 -0.59 -10.76 0.83
C PRO A 438 -1.18 -9.59 0.03
N LEU A 439 -0.98 -8.37 0.53
CA LEU A 439 -1.10 -7.13 -0.22
C LEU A 439 0.30 -6.60 -0.49
N ALA A 440 0.58 -6.19 -1.73
CA ALA A 440 1.83 -5.55 -2.10
C ALA A 440 1.54 -4.28 -2.91
N ILE A 441 1.84 -3.13 -2.33
CA ILE A 441 1.70 -1.83 -2.97
C ILE A 441 3.06 -1.46 -3.56
N THR A 442 3.13 -1.38 -4.89
CA THR A 442 4.35 -1.01 -5.61
C THR A 442 4.40 0.49 -5.91
N ASN A 443 3.27 1.09 -6.25
CA ASN A 443 3.08 2.53 -6.38
C ASN A 443 1.88 2.93 -5.55
N SER A 444 1.94 4.10 -4.91
CA SER A 444 0.84 4.57 -4.10
C SER A 444 -0.27 5.15 -4.98
N LEU A 445 -1.51 4.75 -4.72
CA LEU A 445 -2.69 5.22 -5.41
C LEU A 445 -3.57 6.00 -4.43
N GLY A 446 -3.99 7.21 -4.78
CA GLY A 446 -4.90 8.01 -3.96
C GLY A 446 -6.24 8.23 -4.65
N GLY A 447 -7.33 8.31 -3.87
CA GLY A 447 -8.67 8.58 -4.39
C GLY A 447 -8.90 10.04 -4.77
N ASN A 448 -9.68 10.76 -3.96
CA ASN A 448 -10.11 12.14 -4.21
C ASN A 448 -9.14 13.16 -3.60
N THR A 449 -8.68 12.93 -2.38
CA THR A 449 -7.75 13.82 -1.70
C THR A 449 -6.64 13.06 -0.99
N ALA A 450 -5.43 13.59 -1.06
CA ALA A 450 -4.31 13.09 -0.27
C ALA A 450 -3.49 14.28 0.24
N LEU A 451 -3.31 14.38 1.56
CA LEU A 451 -2.46 15.35 2.22
C LEU A 451 -1.40 14.61 3.02
N ILE A 452 -0.14 14.82 2.69
CA ILE A 452 1.01 14.19 3.34
C ILE A 452 1.93 15.30 3.82
N GLN A 453 2.09 15.43 5.12
CA GLN A 453 2.91 16.47 5.73
C GLN A 453 3.98 15.85 6.62
N SER A 454 5.22 16.30 6.46
CA SER A 454 6.32 15.91 7.32
C SER A 454 7.13 17.14 7.74
N THR A 455 7.63 17.13 8.99
CA THR A 455 8.61 18.12 9.45
C THR A 455 10.03 17.83 8.97
N GLY A 456 10.30 16.62 8.46
CA GLY A 456 11.57 16.20 7.87
C GLY A 456 11.51 16.11 6.35
N THR A 457 12.54 15.51 5.75
CA THR A 457 12.59 15.30 4.29
C THR A 457 11.61 14.21 3.87
N ILE A 458 10.84 14.45 2.80
CA ILE A 458 10.04 13.40 2.15
C ILE A 458 10.83 12.86 0.95
N THR A 459 11.05 11.55 0.92
CA THR A 459 11.69 10.86 -0.21
C THR A 459 10.68 9.98 -0.93
N LEU A 460 10.39 10.32 -2.18
CA LEU A 460 9.54 9.55 -3.10
C LEU A 460 10.41 8.52 -3.81
N ASN A 461 10.41 7.29 -3.30
CA ASN A 461 11.10 6.16 -3.93
C ASN A 461 10.24 5.50 -5.01
N GLN A 462 8.92 5.65 -4.94
CA GLN A 462 7.95 5.11 -5.90
C GLN A 462 6.97 6.19 -6.35
N SER A 463 6.16 5.90 -7.38
CA SER A 463 5.21 6.86 -7.91
C SER A 463 3.97 7.01 -7.03
N ILE A 464 3.39 8.22 -7.02
CA ILE A 464 2.06 8.51 -6.48
C ILE A 464 1.14 8.90 -7.63
N SER A 465 0.03 8.19 -7.79
CA SER A 465 -0.99 8.53 -8.80
C SER A 465 -2.35 8.71 -8.14
N MET A 466 -3.04 9.81 -8.45
CA MET A 466 -4.42 10.00 -7.99
C MET A 466 -5.40 9.51 -9.07
N VAL A 467 -6.48 8.83 -8.67
CA VAL A 467 -7.45 8.21 -9.60
C VAL A 467 -8.81 8.91 -9.65
N GLY A 468 -9.15 9.76 -8.69
CA GLY A 468 -10.43 10.48 -8.65
C GLY A 468 -10.50 11.63 -9.67
N THR A 469 -11.70 11.90 -10.20
CA THR A 469 -11.95 13.10 -11.02
C THR A 469 -11.70 14.36 -10.19
N ASN A 470 -10.92 15.31 -10.70
CA ASN A 470 -10.51 16.52 -9.98
C ASN A 470 -9.75 16.24 -8.67
N ALA A 471 -9.13 15.07 -8.52
CA ALA A 471 -8.43 14.71 -7.29
C ALA A 471 -7.27 15.67 -6.97
N GLN A 472 -7.01 15.85 -5.68
CA GLN A 472 -6.03 16.79 -5.16
C GLN A 472 -5.00 16.08 -4.29
N LEU A 473 -3.74 16.16 -4.67
CA LEU A 473 -2.61 15.70 -3.86
C LEU A 473 -1.82 16.91 -3.35
N ASN A 474 -1.54 16.92 -2.05
CA ASN A 474 -0.65 17.88 -1.40
C ASN A 474 0.43 17.12 -0.63
N VAL A 475 1.69 17.35 -0.99
CA VAL A 475 2.86 16.83 -0.26
C VAL A 475 3.62 18.01 0.30
N VAL A 476 3.80 18.08 1.62
CA VAL A 476 4.36 19.24 2.32
C VAL A 476 5.54 18.81 3.17
N ALA A 477 6.72 19.35 2.89
CA ALA A 477 7.93 19.11 3.66
C ALA A 477 8.95 20.22 3.46
N PRO A 478 9.93 20.42 4.36
CA PRO A 478 11.04 21.34 4.09
C PRO A 478 11.82 20.96 2.83
N SER A 479 12.01 19.67 2.58
CA SER A 479 12.70 19.16 1.38
C SER A 479 11.97 17.95 0.83
N ILE A 480 11.86 17.86 -0.50
CA ILE A 480 11.26 16.74 -1.21
C ILE A 480 12.26 16.20 -2.24
N THR A 481 12.56 14.90 -2.15
CA THR A 481 13.44 14.23 -3.11
C THR A 481 12.65 13.18 -3.89
N VAL A 482 12.79 13.17 -5.22
CA VAL A 482 12.17 12.19 -6.12
C VAL A 482 13.25 11.28 -6.68
N ALA A 483 13.16 9.99 -6.38
CA ALA A 483 14.09 8.98 -6.89
C ALA A 483 13.93 8.80 -8.42
N PRO A 484 14.99 8.36 -9.14
CA PRO A 484 14.89 8.07 -10.56
C PRO A 484 13.76 7.06 -10.86
N GLY A 485 12.86 7.41 -11.79
CA GLY A 485 11.73 6.57 -12.18
C GLY A 485 10.47 6.73 -11.32
N ALA A 486 10.55 7.42 -10.17
CA ALA A 486 9.38 7.85 -9.42
C ALA A 486 8.79 9.13 -10.03
N SER A 487 7.47 9.24 -9.98
CA SER A 487 6.74 10.41 -10.46
C SER A 487 5.49 10.65 -9.63
N VAL A 488 5.00 11.88 -9.66
CA VAL A 488 3.67 12.20 -9.16
C VAL A 488 2.78 12.48 -10.36
N SER A 489 1.56 11.95 -10.38
CA SER A 489 0.61 12.18 -11.47
C SER A 489 -0.74 12.67 -10.97
N ALA A 490 -1.12 13.87 -11.40
CA ALA A 490 -2.47 14.38 -11.27
C ALA A 490 -3.39 13.80 -12.39
N PRO A 491 -4.63 13.41 -12.06
CA PRO A 491 -5.62 12.97 -13.05
C PRO A 491 -6.16 14.15 -13.84
N ALA A 492 -6.91 13.88 -14.92
CA ALA A 492 -7.55 14.92 -15.70
C ALA A 492 -8.46 15.80 -14.82
N GLY A 493 -8.26 17.12 -14.88
CA GLY A 493 -8.97 18.09 -14.03
C GLY A 493 -8.49 18.16 -12.57
N GLY A 494 -7.59 17.25 -12.14
CA GLY A 494 -7.00 17.24 -10.81
C GLY A 494 -5.67 17.99 -10.72
N SER A 495 -5.15 18.15 -9.51
CA SER A 495 -3.86 18.78 -9.26
C SER A 495 -2.99 17.98 -8.29
N ALA A 496 -1.67 18.06 -8.50
CA ALA A 496 -0.68 17.52 -7.58
C ALA A 496 0.31 18.63 -7.22
N LYS A 497 0.28 19.03 -5.95
CA LYS A 497 1.02 20.16 -5.41
C LYS A 497 2.06 19.66 -4.43
N LEU A 498 3.33 19.85 -4.76
CA LEU A 498 4.44 19.57 -3.85
C LEU A 498 4.95 20.90 -3.28
N TRP A 499 4.97 21.03 -1.96
CA TRP A 499 5.33 22.24 -1.23
C TRP A 499 6.64 21.99 -0.48
N ALA A 500 7.73 22.62 -0.94
CA ALA A 500 9.03 22.52 -0.30
C ALA A 500 9.92 23.73 -0.59
N SER A 501 10.94 23.95 0.25
CA SER A 501 11.97 24.96 -0.04
C SER A 501 13.06 24.44 -0.95
N SER A 502 13.20 23.11 -1.05
CA SER A 502 14.20 22.46 -1.90
C SER A 502 13.63 21.18 -2.50
N PHE A 503 13.94 20.96 -3.77
CA PHE A 503 13.58 19.77 -4.51
C PHE A 503 14.84 19.07 -5.01
N GLY A 504 14.88 17.74 -4.86
CA GLY A 504 15.95 16.88 -5.37
C GLY A 504 15.45 15.89 -6.40
N GLY A 505 16.26 15.60 -7.41
CA GLY A 505 15.96 14.60 -8.46
C GLY A 505 15.13 15.15 -9.64
N ALA A 506 14.64 14.25 -10.48
CA ALA A 506 13.82 14.60 -11.65
C ALA A 506 12.35 14.79 -11.23
N THR A 507 12.01 16.01 -10.83
CA THR A 507 10.67 16.34 -10.31
C THR A 507 9.71 16.76 -11.44
N PRO A 508 8.61 16.03 -11.68
CA PRO A 508 7.64 16.40 -12.71
C PRO A 508 6.74 17.54 -12.22
N GLY A 509 6.70 18.65 -12.95
CA GLY A 509 5.78 19.76 -12.69
C GLY A 509 6.37 21.13 -13.02
N THR A 510 5.54 22.16 -12.92
CA THR A 510 5.96 23.56 -13.12
C THR A 510 6.43 24.17 -11.80
N ASN A 511 7.61 24.82 -11.80
CA ASN A 511 8.10 25.57 -10.65
C ASN A 511 7.32 26.87 -10.44
N LEU A 512 6.75 27.07 -9.26
CA LEU A 512 6.04 28.29 -8.86
C LEU A 512 6.67 28.84 -7.57
N TYR A 513 6.99 30.13 -7.56
CA TYR A 513 7.73 30.77 -6.48
C TYR A 513 6.87 31.74 -5.67
N GLY A 514 7.22 31.89 -4.38
CA GLY A 514 6.51 32.76 -3.44
C GLY A 514 5.18 32.19 -2.95
N CYS A 515 5.05 30.86 -2.88
CA CYS A 515 3.81 30.17 -2.50
C CYS A 515 4.03 29.43 -1.17
N VAL A 516 3.18 29.69 -0.17
CA VAL A 516 3.25 29.05 1.15
C VAL A 516 2.11 28.04 1.27
N TYR A 517 2.36 26.92 1.97
CA TYR A 517 1.31 25.94 2.22
C TYR A 517 0.09 26.60 2.90
N GLY A 518 -1.09 26.38 2.32
CA GLY A 518 -2.34 27.06 2.68
C GLY A 518 -2.84 28.02 1.60
N ASP A 519 -1.98 28.40 0.64
CA ASP A 519 -2.39 29.16 -0.54
C ASP A 519 -3.32 28.32 -1.42
N THR A 520 -4.51 28.84 -1.74
CA THR A 520 -5.56 28.09 -2.48
C THR A 520 -5.80 28.60 -3.90
N ALA A 521 -5.77 29.93 -4.10
CA ALA A 521 -6.03 30.57 -5.40
C ALA A 521 -4.85 31.41 -5.91
N THR A 522 -4.12 32.04 -4.99
CA THR A 522 -2.97 32.90 -5.31
C THR A 522 -1.84 32.63 -4.36
N CYS A 523 -0.61 32.67 -4.85
CA CYS A 523 0.58 32.62 -4.01
C CYS A 523 0.68 33.90 -3.18
N SER A 524 0.70 33.78 -1.87
CA SER A 524 0.58 34.91 -0.94
C SER A 524 1.79 35.86 -0.98
N VAL A 525 2.97 35.38 -1.40
CA VAL A 525 4.18 36.21 -1.47
C VAL A 525 4.36 36.83 -2.86
N SER A 526 4.18 36.06 -3.94
CA SER A 526 4.41 36.54 -5.32
C SER A 526 3.17 37.13 -6.01
N GLY A 527 1.96 36.85 -5.51
CA GLY A 527 0.71 37.32 -6.07
C GLY A 527 0.24 36.59 -7.34
N ILE A 528 0.97 35.56 -7.80
CA ILE A 528 0.58 34.80 -9.00
C ILE A 528 -0.64 33.91 -8.72
N ALA A 529 -1.45 33.67 -9.75
CA ALA A 529 -2.54 32.71 -9.67
C ALA A 529 -2.02 31.27 -9.68
N LEU A 530 -2.52 30.44 -8.77
CA LEU A 530 -2.20 29.02 -8.71
C LEU A 530 -2.99 28.26 -9.78
N PRO A 531 -2.33 27.45 -10.63
CA PRO A 531 -3.03 26.56 -11.55
C PRO A 531 -3.96 25.62 -10.78
N THR A 532 -5.15 25.38 -11.32
CA THR A 532 -6.14 24.48 -10.72
C THR A 532 -5.92 23.02 -11.10
N THR A 533 -5.05 22.75 -12.08
CA THR A 533 -4.79 21.42 -12.63
C THR A 533 -3.30 21.17 -12.85
N GLY A 534 -2.93 19.89 -12.99
CA GLY A 534 -1.57 19.45 -13.31
C GLY A 534 -0.64 19.43 -12.10
N ASN A 535 0.62 19.07 -12.38
CA ASN A 535 1.67 18.94 -11.37
C ASN A 535 2.38 20.27 -11.14
N GLN A 536 2.55 20.65 -9.88
CA GLN A 536 3.09 21.94 -9.46
C GLN A 536 4.13 21.74 -8.36
N LEU A 537 5.25 22.43 -8.49
CA LEU A 537 6.33 22.49 -7.51
C LEU A 537 6.32 23.88 -6.89
N LEU A 538 5.93 23.98 -5.63
CA LEU A 538 5.65 25.24 -4.95
C LEU A 538 6.76 25.55 -3.96
N HIS A 539 7.42 26.68 -4.18
CA HIS A 539 8.53 27.17 -3.40
C HIS A 539 8.09 28.39 -2.57
N PRO A 540 8.35 28.42 -1.25
CA PRO A 540 7.96 29.55 -0.40
C PRO A 540 8.80 30.81 -0.67
N THR A 541 10.03 30.65 -1.15
CA THR A 541 10.93 31.78 -1.42
C THR A 541 10.77 32.30 -2.84
N GLN A 542 10.91 33.61 -3.00
CA GLN A 542 10.90 34.28 -4.29
C GLN A 542 12.34 34.54 -4.78
N PRO A 543 12.83 33.86 -5.83
CA PRO A 543 14.10 34.18 -6.44
C PRO A 543 14.02 35.49 -7.24
N THR A 544 15.13 36.24 -7.26
CA THR A 544 15.25 37.48 -8.04
C THR A 544 15.75 37.15 -9.45
N LEU A 545 15.02 37.61 -10.47
CA LEU A 545 15.39 37.50 -11.87
C LEU A 545 15.79 38.87 -12.41
N LEU A 546 17.05 39.04 -12.81
CA LEU A 546 17.52 40.25 -13.47
C LEU A 546 17.15 40.19 -14.95
N VAL A 547 16.38 41.18 -15.40
CA VAL A 547 16.03 41.38 -16.81
C VAL A 547 16.71 42.64 -17.30
N THR A 548 17.65 42.51 -18.22
CA THR A 548 18.38 43.63 -18.82
C THR A 548 17.90 43.86 -20.24
N ALA A 549 17.36 45.04 -20.51
CA ALA A 549 17.00 45.42 -21.87
C ALA A 549 18.25 45.57 -22.75
N ASN A 550 18.20 45.05 -23.97
CA ASN A 550 19.30 45.21 -24.91
C ASN A 550 19.18 46.57 -25.63
N PRO A 551 20.27 47.36 -25.73
CA PRO A 551 20.24 48.58 -26.53
C PRO A 551 20.03 48.24 -28.00
N ILE A 552 19.23 49.03 -28.69
CA ILE A 552 18.90 48.77 -30.10
C ILE A 552 18.80 50.07 -30.90
N THR A 553 19.24 50.03 -32.15
CA THR A 553 19.17 51.17 -33.08
C THR A 553 18.17 50.86 -34.18
N GLY A 554 17.28 51.81 -34.45
CA GLY A 554 16.31 51.76 -35.55
C GLY A 554 16.34 53.02 -36.41
N TYR A 555 15.59 53.02 -37.50
CA TYR A 555 15.43 54.17 -38.39
C TYR A 555 13.94 54.54 -38.48
N ILE A 556 13.64 55.83 -38.56
CA ILE A 556 12.26 56.35 -38.46
C ILE A 556 11.35 56.01 -39.66
N ASP A 557 11.96 55.62 -40.78
CA ASP A 557 11.30 55.21 -42.03
C ASP A 557 11.08 53.69 -42.14
N LEU A 558 11.47 52.93 -41.11
CA LEU A 558 11.27 51.48 -41.01
C LEU A 558 10.39 51.11 -39.82
N ALA A 559 9.85 49.89 -39.83
CA ALA A 559 9.17 49.34 -38.67
C ALA A 559 10.14 49.33 -37.46
N LEU A 560 9.63 49.69 -36.28
CA LEU A 560 10.43 49.69 -35.06
C LEU A 560 11.00 48.29 -34.81
N PRO A 561 12.31 48.18 -34.50
CA PRO A 561 12.91 46.88 -34.24
C PRO A 561 12.35 46.30 -32.93
N ALA A 562 12.20 44.98 -32.88
CA ALA A 562 11.68 44.30 -31.70
C ALA A 562 12.60 44.54 -30.50
N LEU A 563 12.02 44.95 -29.37
CA LEU A 563 12.74 45.13 -28.13
C LEU A 563 13.12 43.75 -27.56
N THR A 564 14.42 43.53 -27.32
CA THR A 564 14.93 42.28 -26.78
C THR A 564 15.54 42.50 -25.40
N PHE A 565 15.69 41.43 -24.64
CA PHE A 565 16.30 41.45 -23.31
C PHE A 565 17.14 40.20 -23.08
N SER A 566 18.07 40.29 -22.13
CA SER A 566 18.78 39.15 -21.55
C SER A 566 18.35 38.94 -20.10
N THR A 567 18.35 37.69 -19.65
CA THR A 567 17.96 37.32 -18.29
C THR A 567 19.12 36.67 -17.53
N ALA A 568 19.28 37.01 -16.24
CA ALA A 568 20.23 36.36 -15.35
C ALA A 568 19.56 36.04 -14.00
N GLY A 569 19.82 34.85 -13.44
CA GLY A 569 19.24 34.41 -12.15
C GLY A 569 18.09 33.40 -12.27
N LEU A 570 17.91 32.76 -13.43
CA LEU A 570 17.02 31.59 -13.56
C LEU A 570 17.58 30.44 -12.70
N VAL A 571 16.69 29.71 -12.04
CA VAL A 571 17.02 28.61 -11.13
C VAL A 571 16.20 27.37 -11.48
N ASN A 572 16.54 26.22 -10.89
CA ASN A 572 15.78 24.97 -11.03
C ASN A 572 15.54 24.50 -12.48
N GLY A 573 16.43 24.87 -13.41
CA GLY A 573 16.31 24.53 -14.82
C GLY A 573 15.25 25.32 -15.60
N ASP A 574 14.69 26.37 -15.00
CA ASP A 574 13.70 27.23 -15.65
C ASP A 574 14.31 27.97 -16.84
N THR A 575 13.50 28.22 -17.87
CA THR A 575 13.90 28.96 -19.07
C THR A 575 13.20 30.30 -19.15
N ALA A 576 13.82 31.28 -19.82
CA ALA A 576 13.24 32.62 -19.98
C ALA A 576 11.84 32.59 -20.63
N ALA A 577 11.58 31.63 -21.53
CA ALA A 577 10.30 31.48 -22.22
C ALA A 577 9.14 31.08 -21.29
N VAL A 578 9.44 30.36 -20.20
CA VAL A 578 8.43 29.93 -19.21
C VAL A 578 8.39 30.92 -18.04
N ALA A 579 9.54 31.51 -17.68
CA ALA A 579 9.67 32.42 -16.55
C ALA A 579 9.09 33.82 -16.81
N LEU A 580 9.01 34.28 -18.06
CA LEU A 580 8.57 35.63 -18.42
C LEU A 580 7.43 35.62 -19.45
N ALA A 581 6.49 36.55 -19.30
CA ALA A 581 5.45 36.82 -20.29
C ALA A 581 5.22 38.32 -20.46
N GLY A 582 4.76 38.72 -21.65
CA GLY A 582 4.59 40.12 -22.03
C GLY A 582 5.74 40.67 -22.88
N SER A 583 5.87 41.98 -22.91
CA SER A 583 6.78 42.72 -23.79
C SER A 583 7.31 43.98 -23.12
N LEU A 584 8.55 44.35 -23.45
CA LEU A 584 9.12 45.64 -23.08
C LEU A 584 8.38 46.78 -23.79
N ALA A 585 8.45 47.98 -23.22
CA ALA A 585 7.85 49.17 -23.80
C ALA A 585 8.90 50.25 -24.07
N SER A 586 8.66 51.03 -25.12
CA SER A 586 9.35 52.29 -25.37
C SER A 586 8.37 53.24 -26.04
N ALA A 587 8.51 54.54 -25.80
CA ALA A 587 7.63 55.58 -26.35
C ALA A 587 8.43 56.55 -27.23
N PRO A 588 8.82 56.14 -28.45
CA PRO A 588 9.59 56.99 -29.35
C PRO A 588 8.76 58.12 -29.95
N THR A 589 9.32 59.34 -29.94
CA THR A 589 8.76 60.54 -30.59
C THR A 589 9.85 61.19 -31.46
N GLY A 590 9.96 60.77 -32.72
CA GLY A 590 10.96 61.32 -33.65
C GLY A 590 12.34 60.68 -33.55
N THR A 591 13.38 61.42 -33.94
CA THR A 591 14.78 60.97 -33.87
C THR A 591 15.37 61.30 -32.50
N GLY A 592 16.09 60.37 -31.89
CA GLY A 592 16.65 60.55 -30.55
C GLY A 592 16.88 59.23 -29.82
N SER A 593 17.23 59.34 -28.54
CA SER A 593 17.39 58.20 -27.63
C SER A 593 16.20 58.12 -26.70
N PHE A 594 15.51 56.98 -26.72
CA PHE A 594 14.32 56.71 -25.93
C PHE A 594 14.62 55.61 -24.91
N ALA A 595 14.11 55.78 -23.69
CA ALA A 595 14.24 54.74 -22.67
C ALA A 595 13.42 53.50 -23.04
N ILE A 596 13.99 52.33 -22.80
CA ILE A 596 13.29 51.05 -22.79
C ILE A 596 12.89 50.78 -21.34
N SER A 597 11.59 50.70 -21.09
CA SER A 597 11.01 50.37 -19.79
C SER A 597 10.50 48.92 -19.78
N GLN A 598 10.22 48.40 -18.58
CA GLN A 598 9.72 47.03 -18.39
C GLN A 598 8.42 46.75 -19.18
N GLY A 599 7.62 47.78 -19.46
CA GLY A 599 6.34 47.61 -20.15
C GLY A 599 5.37 46.76 -19.33
N ASN A 600 4.79 45.75 -19.96
CA ASN A 600 3.87 44.79 -19.33
C ASN A 600 4.54 43.44 -19.01
N LEU A 601 5.87 43.39 -19.02
CA LEU A 601 6.62 42.18 -18.70
C LEU A 601 6.37 41.76 -17.25
N ASN A 602 5.92 40.52 -17.06
CA ASN A 602 5.64 39.91 -15.76
C ASN A 602 6.25 38.50 -15.68
N SER A 603 6.19 37.91 -14.48
CA SER A 603 6.67 36.54 -14.24
C SER A 603 5.52 35.60 -13.92
N PRO A 604 5.06 34.75 -14.88
CA PRO A 604 4.07 33.71 -14.61
C PRO A 604 4.49 32.72 -13.51
N LEU A 605 5.80 32.47 -13.35
CA LEU A 605 6.34 31.59 -12.31
C LEU A 605 6.51 32.26 -10.95
N GLY A 606 6.28 33.58 -10.86
CA GLY A 606 6.40 34.33 -9.60
C GLY A 606 7.80 34.81 -9.19
N TYR A 607 8.78 34.93 -10.10
CA TYR A 607 10.06 35.60 -9.82
C TYR A 607 9.88 37.06 -9.40
N ASN A 608 10.79 37.55 -8.54
CA ASN A 608 10.93 38.98 -8.27
C ASN A 608 11.73 39.62 -9.41
N LEU A 609 11.06 40.35 -10.29
CA LEU A 609 11.70 40.95 -11.46
C LEU A 609 12.49 42.19 -11.07
N SER A 610 13.81 42.15 -11.29
CA SER A 610 14.67 43.33 -11.25
C SER A 610 14.94 43.78 -12.68
N PHE A 611 14.34 44.89 -13.09
CA PHE A 611 14.48 45.40 -14.46
C PHE A 611 15.60 46.44 -14.57
N ALA A 612 16.58 46.17 -15.43
CA ALA A 612 17.63 47.10 -15.81
C ALA A 612 17.28 47.75 -17.17
N PRO A 613 16.98 49.07 -17.20
CA PRO A 613 16.59 49.76 -18.43
C PRO A 613 17.75 49.90 -19.42
N SER A 614 17.41 50.18 -20.67
CA SER A 614 18.37 50.44 -21.76
C SER A 614 17.80 51.46 -22.74
N THR A 615 18.46 51.71 -23.87
CA THR A 615 18.09 52.77 -24.82
C THR A 615 17.78 52.25 -26.23
N LEU A 616 16.67 52.74 -26.79
CA LEU A 616 16.34 52.66 -28.20
C LEU A 616 16.81 53.95 -28.87
N THR A 617 17.76 53.88 -29.80
CA THR A 617 18.21 55.04 -30.58
C THR A 617 17.57 55.03 -31.96
N LEU A 618 16.76 56.04 -32.27
CA LEU A 618 16.19 56.23 -33.62
C LEU A 618 16.96 57.28 -34.39
N ARG A 619 17.48 56.87 -35.54
CA ARG A 619 18.20 57.74 -36.49
C ARG A 619 17.28 58.18 -37.63
N PRO A 620 17.56 59.33 -38.27
CA PRO A 620 16.91 59.68 -39.52
C PRO A 620 17.13 58.56 -40.55
N GLY A 621 16.07 58.21 -41.26
CA GLY A 621 16.16 57.30 -42.40
C GLY A 621 17.05 57.86 -43.50
N ILE A 622 17.85 57.02 -44.13
CA ILE A 622 18.62 57.42 -45.31
C ILE A 622 17.72 57.24 -46.52
N THR A 623 17.09 58.33 -46.97
CA THR A 623 16.29 58.29 -48.19
C THR A 623 17.20 58.12 -49.42
N ARG A 624 16.66 57.53 -50.49
CA ARG A 624 17.38 57.40 -51.78
C ARG A 624 17.95 58.73 -52.31
N GLN A 625 17.31 59.86 -51.96
CA GLN A 625 17.76 61.21 -52.29
C GLN A 625 19.02 61.64 -51.51
N MET A 626 19.19 61.20 -50.26
CA MET A 626 20.39 61.50 -49.45
C MET A 626 21.63 60.76 -49.98
N LEU A 627 21.47 59.50 -50.40
CA LEU A 627 22.53 58.72 -51.07
C LEU A 627 22.96 59.31 -52.43
N GLN A 628 22.04 59.93 -53.17
CA GLN A 628 22.38 60.64 -54.42
C GLN A 628 23.18 61.92 -54.16
N SER A 629 22.89 62.65 -53.08
CA SER A 629 23.61 63.89 -52.74
C SER A 629 25.01 63.66 -52.17
N SER A 630 25.25 62.58 -51.42
CA SER A 630 26.59 62.26 -50.90
C SER A 630 27.54 61.77 -52.00
N PHE A 631 27.04 61.02 -52.98
CA PHE A 631 27.83 60.66 -54.17
C PHE A 631 28.13 61.87 -55.08
N GLN A 632 27.30 62.92 -55.08
CA GLN A 632 27.62 64.17 -55.78
C GLN A 632 28.59 65.08 -55.01
N ALA A 633 28.64 64.96 -53.67
CA ALA A 633 29.54 65.77 -52.84
C ALA A 633 31.00 65.26 -52.87
N GLU A 634 31.24 63.97 -53.13
CA GLU A 634 32.60 63.41 -53.25
C GLU A 634 33.26 63.65 -54.63
N LEU A 635 32.53 64.23 -55.59
CA LEU A 635 33.04 64.65 -56.91
C LEU A 635 33.30 66.16 -57.03
N ALA A 636 33.12 66.93 -55.96
CA ALA A 636 33.42 68.36 -55.94
C ALA A 636 34.86 68.62 -55.46
N SER A 637 35.86 68.14 -56.22
CA SER A 637 37.18 68.76 -56.21
C SER A 637 37.39 69.48 -57.53
N ASP A 638 37.63 70.78 -57.43
CA ASP A 638 38.01 71.66 -58.54
C ASP A 638 39.17 71.11 -59.39
N VAL A 639 39.23 71.63 -60.63
CA VAL A 639 40.30 71.54 -61.65
C VAL A 639 39.95 70.64 -62.85
N TYR A 640 39.41 71.28 -63.91
CA TYR A 640 39.45 70.91 -65.35
C TYR A 640 39.10 69.46 -65.72
N GLY A 641 38.08 69.13 -66.51
CA GLY A 641 37.57 69.80 -67.70
C GLY A 641 37.27 68.71 -68.75
N ARG A 642 36.04 68.70 -69.29
CA ARG A 642 35.57 68.09 -70.55
C ARG A 642 36.14 66.70 -70.95
N ASN A 643 35.28 65.68 -70.88
CA ASN A 643 34.90 64.80 -72.02
C ASN A 643 34.34 63.44 -71.56
N LEU A 644 33.22 63.41 -70.85
CA LEU A 644 32.31 62.27 -70.98
C LEU A 644 30.87 62.80 -70.91
N ASP A 645 30.31 62.95 -72.10
CA ASP A 645 28.88 63.14 -72.31
C ASP A 645 28.12 61.90 -71.82
N GLN A 646 26.88 62.12 -71.40
CA GLN A 646 25.96 61.22 -70.68
C GLN A 646 26.07 59.70 -70.93
N PRO A 647 25.95 58.86 -69.89
CA PRO A 647 25.15 57.66 -69.99
C PRO A 647 23.70 58.00 -69.61
N TYR A 648 22.86 58.04 -70.64
CA TYR A 648 21.42 57.92 -70.52
C TYR A 648 21.05 56.67 -69.69
N ILE A 649 20.40 56.88 -68.55
CA ILE A 649 19.56 55.85 -67.93
C ILE A 649 18.29 55.79 -68.79
N CYS A 650 18.20 54.75 -69.61
CA CYS A 650 16.92 54.30 -70.16
C CYS A 650 16.49 53.02 -69.45
N THR A 651 15.29 53.13 -68.90
CA THR A 651 14.38 52.09 -68.44
C THR A 651 14.42 50.81 -69.28
N ALA A 652 14.23 49.67 -68.64
CA ALA A 652 13.98 48.40 -69.31
C ALA A 652 12.66 48.46 -70.11
N ALA A 653 12.77 48.88 -71.36
CA ALA A 653 11.84 48.52 -72.42
C ALA A 653 12.65 48.22 -73.68
N SER A 654 12.70 46.93 -74.01
CA SER A 654 12.90 46.38 -75.36
C SER A 654 14.13 46.82 -76.16
N VAL A 655 15.17 45.97 -76.25
CA VAL A 655 15.90 45.77 -77.52
C VAL A 655 16.32 44.31 -77.69
N LEU A 656 15.54 43.60 -78.49
CA LEU A 656 16.01 42.48 -79.30
C LEU A 656 17.05 43.00 -80.31
N ARG A 657 18.19 42.30 -80.34
CA ARG A 657 19.06 42.00 -81.49
C ARG A 657 19.77 43.14 -82.23
N GLY A 658 21.08 42.91 -82.40
CA GLY A 658 21.83 43.39 -83.55
C GLY A 658 23.29 42.96 -83.44
N THR A 659 23.68 41.86 -84.08
CA THR A 659 25.10 41.45 -84.13
C THR A 659 25.53 41.07 -85.54
N LEU A 660 26.78 41.43 -85.88
CA LEU A 660 27.62 41.10 -87.07
C LEU A 660 27.00 41.46 -88.47
N ALA A 661 27.71 41.60 -89.60
CA ALA A 661 29.11 41.59 -90.04
C ALA A 661 29.18 42.19 -91.46
N ASP A 662 30.42 42.33 -91.92
CA ASP A 662 30.96 42.80 -93.19
C ASP A 662 30.42 42.18 -94.50
N ASP A 663 30.48 43.05 -95.51
CA ASP A 663 30.78 42.91 -96.94
C ASP A 663 29.93 42.14 -97.99
N LYS A 664 29.41 42.99 -98.89
CA LYS A 664 29.01 42.91 -100.30
C LYS A 664 27.71 42.20 -100.74
N GLN A 665 26.78 43.12 -101.03
CA GLN A 665 25.87 43.22 -102.20
C GLN A 665 24.65 42.30 -102.20
N ASN A 666 23.51 42.90 -101.81
CA ASN A 666 22.13 42.48 -102.07
C ASN A 666 21.88 40.96 -102.01
N ASP A 667 21.75 40.40 -100.81
CA ASP A 667 20.87 39.22 -100.56
C ASP A 667 20.69 38.98 -99.05
N PRO A 668 19.55 38.42 -98.59
CA PRO A 668 18.75 38.99 -97.53
C PRO A 668 18.79 38.07 -96.32
N LEU A 669 19.97 37.77 -95.80
CA LEU A 669 20.15 36.89 -94.62
C LEU A 669 21.26 37.40 -93.69
N ALA A 670 21.27 38.72 -93.50
CA ALA A 670 21.81 39.44 -92.36
C ALA A 670 21.21 39.02 -90.99
N SER A 671 20.79 37.75 -90.81
CA SER A 671 20.21 37.20 -89.57
C SER A 671 21.10 36.20 -88.83
N GLU A 672 22.02 35.52 -89.51
CA GLU A 672 22.86 34.48 -88.86
C GLU A 672 24.18 35.02 -88.31
N TRP A 673 24.56 36.20 -88.78
CA TRP A 673 25.55 37.03 -88.11
C TRP A 673 24.96 37.58 -86.78
N GLY A 674 23.65 37.61 -86.57
CA GLY A 674 22.99 38.00 -85.30
C GLY A 674 23.20 37.13 -84.05
N LYS A 675 24.16 36.18 -84.00
CA LYS A 675 24.33 35.25 -82.86
C LYS A 675 25.70 35.21 -82.17
N VAL A 676 26.76 35.87 -82.66
CA VAL A 676 28.12 35.68 -82.10
C VAL A 676 28.75 36.95 -81.48
N ARG A 677 28.18 38.15 -81.63
CA ARG A 677 28.78 39.41 -81.08
C ARG A 677 27.99 40.19 -80.01
N ASN A 678 26.76 39.81 -79.63
CA ASN A 678 26.07 40.37 -78.46
C ASN A 678 25.65 39.28 -77.47
N GLN A 679 26.62 38.64 -76.81
CA GLN A 679 26.36 38.11 -75.47
C GLN A 679 26.84 39.12 -74.44
N PRO A 680 25.96 39.96 -73.87
CA PRO A 680 26.18 40.47 -72.52
C PRO A 680 26.17 39.26 -71.57
N GLN A 681 27.32 38.97 -70.96
CA GLN A 681 27.48 37.99 -69.89
C GLN A 681 26.72 38.51 -68.66
N LEU A 682 25.47 38.07 -68.54
CA LEU A 682 24.65 38.21 -67.34
C LEU A 682 25.25 37.35 -66.22
N SER A 683 25.61 38.02 -65.15
CA SER A 683 25.85 37.47 -63.82
C SER A 683 24.68 36.61 -63.32
N GLY A 684 25.00 35.52 -62.63
CA GLY A 684 24.13 34.92 -61.60
C GLY A 684 23.22 33.80 -62.06
N CYS A 685 23.67 32.56 -61.86
CA CYS A 685 22.88 31.40 -61.42
C CYS A 685 23.82 30.19 -61.34
N LEU A 686 24.50 30.02 -60.19
CA LEU A 686 24.98 28.69 -59.78
C LEU A 686 23.97 28.20 -58.75
N ASN A 687 22.96 27.51 -59.26
CA ASN A 687 22.00 26.73 -58.51
C ASN A 687 22.60 25.33 -58.34
N VAL A 688 22.52 24.82 -57.11
CA VAL A 688 21.89 23.53 -56.79
C VAL A 688 22.25 22.38 -57.74
N THR A 689 23.16 21.52 -57.28
CA THR A 689 23.15 20.10 -57.63
C THR A 689 21.88 19.47 -57.05
N ASP A 690 20.95 19.16 -57.94
CA ASP A 690 19.75 18.37 -57.69
C ASP A 690 20.05 16.86 -57.71
N GLY A 691 19.29 16.14 -56.88
CA GLY A 691 19.08 14.70 -56.94
C GLY A 691 18.47 14.26 -55.61
N GLY A 692 17.18 13.97 -55.46
CA GLY A 692 16.05 13.90 -56.38
C GLY A 692 15.07 12.89 -55.78
N SER A 693 13.77 13.22 -55.69
CA SER A 693 12.65 12.34 -56.06
C SER A 693 11.31 12.93 -55.63
N CYS A 694 10.41 13.06 -56.60
CA CYS A 694 8.98 13.35 -56.42
C CYS A 694 8.22 12.13 -55.88
N SER A 695 7.20 12.38 -55.06
CA SER A 695 5.80 12.04 -55.41
C SER A 695 4.85 12.56 -54.34
N ALA A 696 3.82 13.30 -54.76
CA ALA A 696 2.67 13.66 -53.96
C ALA A 696 1.68 12.49 -53.88
N PHE A 697 1.34 12.09 -52.65
CA PHE A 697 0.00 11.81 -52.15
C PHE A 697 -0.04 12.16 -50.66
#